data_AF-A0A9P3ZHD9-F1
#
_entry.id   AF-A0A9P3ZHD9-F1
#
_cell.length_a   1.000
_cell.length_b   1.000
_cell.length_c   1.000
_cell.angle_alpha   90.00
_cell.angle_beta   90.00
_cell.angle_gamma   90.00
#
_symmetry.space_group_name_H-M   'P 1'
#
loop_
_entity.id
_entity.type
_entity.pdbx_description
1 polymer ?
#
loop_
_entity_poly.entity_id
_entity_poly.type
_entity_poly.pdbx_seq_one_letter_code
_entity_poly.pdbx_strand_id
1 'polypeptide(L)'
;MLPILCACGRKWTVEPHDTYCLIRQDGGQTLGYFPGSGVRILYSDGYTFKDLNRNGILDCYEDWRYTPEERAEDLAKRLSVEEIAGLMLYSSHQAVPTDSAGYWSSTYNGTSLRESGLPHSAVSDKQRKFLRDDNLRAVLVVRVESPRIAAEWNNNMQAFVEGLGQGIPVNISSDPRNETRAWAEYNAGSGGKISLWPSPLGLAATFDPELVEKFGRIASAEYRALGIATALSPQIDLATEPRWNRFYGTFGEDPDLDTDMARAYIDGFQTSVGAAEIADGWGYESVNAMVKHWPGGGPEEGGRDAHFSFGKYTVYPGGNFEQHIRPFVEGAFRLNGKTRKAAAVMPYYTVSHGVDPSGKKVGNGFSKYIVTDLLRNRYGYNGVVCTDWGITHDYSSIEEADGKCWGVEALSIPQRHYEALKAGVDQFGGNNDKGPVLEAYRMWTAEFGEKSARERFERSAIRLLLNIFRTGLFENPYVDPDRTEATVGNPEFMQAGYEAQLRSVVLLKNRAETLPASTRRSVYLPECGQSRLPVDTSLVKQYYELAESPENADFAIVFIDEPDGGCGYDAADREKGGNGYVPISLQYGDYTARHARPESIAGGDPKEPSINRSYRGKTVRSSNREELKQVLGTKRLMGDKPVVAVVSTTKPFVPAEFEPSADAILLAFGVQRQAVLDIISGRREPSALLPMQLPADMKTVEQQREDVPRDMVCYTDSEGNTYDFAFGLDWKGVIRDARVEKYK
;
A
#
# COMPACT_ATOMS: atom_id res chain seq x y z
N MET A 1 68.80 -9.30 -7.27
CA MET A 1 67.35 -9.09 -7.43
C MET A 1 66.63 -10.37 -7.06
N LEU A 2 66.23 -10.49 -5.79
CA LEU A 2 65.27 -11.51 -5.33
C LEU A 2 63.87 -10.89 -5.48
N PRO A 3 62.87 -11.59 -6.03
CA PRO A 3 61.52 -11.09 -6.00
C PRO A 3 60.98 -11.22 -4.57
N ILE A 4 60.52 -10.10 -4.03
CA ILE A 4 59.74 -10.05 -2.78
C ILE A 4 58.41 -10.74 -3.09
N LEU A 5 58.23 -11.96 -2.58
CA LEU A 5 56.93 -12.61 -2.47
C LEU A 5 56.09 -11.77 -1.49
N CYS A 6 55.26 -10.90 -2.05
CA CYS A 6 54.24 -10.20 -1.28
C CYS A 6 53.22 -11.25 -0.83
N ALA A 7 53.19 -11.54 0.47
CA ALA A 7 52.16 -12.39 1.05
C ALA A 7 50.81 -11.68 0.88
N CYS A 8 49.97 -12.13 -0.05
CA CYS A 8 48.58 -11.69 -0.14
C CYS A 8 47.86 -12.19 1.11
N GLY A 9 47.70 -11.31 2.10
CA GLY A 9 46.87 -11.56 3.27
C GLY A 9 45.42 -11.85 2.86
N ARG A 10 44.73 -12.64 3.67
CA ARG A 10 43.29 -12.94 3.52
C ARG A 10 42.51 -11.62 3.48
N LYS A 11 41.80 -11.32 2.39
CA LYS A 11 41.03 -10.08 2.19
C LYS A 11 39.69 -10.05 2.93
N TRP A 12 39.45 -10.99 3.82
CA TRP A 12 38.15 -11.17 4.46
C TRP A 12 38.25 -11.66 5.89
N THR A 13 37.21 -11.36 6.67
CA THR A 13 37.01 -11.82 8.04
C THR A 13 35.66 -12.52 8.17
N VAL A 14 35.59 -13.58 8.98
CA VAL A 14 34.33 -14.22 9.37
C VAL A 14 33.91 -13.70 10.73
N GLU A 15 32.67 -13.24 10.80
CA GLU A 15 31.99 -12.73 11.98
C GLU A 15 30.82 -13.68 12.30
N PRO A 16 30.94 -14.54 13.34
CA PRO A 16 29.86 -15.43 13.72
C PRO A 16 28.74 -14.69 14.47
N HIS A 17 27.50 -14.99 14.13
CA HIS A 17 26.28 -14.64 14.87
C HIS A 17 25.56 -15.92 15.31
N ASP A 18 24.49 -15.79 16.11
CA ASP A 18 23.78 -16.93 16.71
C ASP A 18 23.29 -17.96 15.67
N THR A 19 22.70 -17.49 14.56
CA THR A 19 22.08 -18.34 13.54
C THR A 19 22.80 -18.29 12.19
N TYR A 20 23.72 -17.37 11.96
CA TYR A 20 24.39 -17.19 10.66
C TYR A 20 25.81 -16.66 10.84
N CYS A 21 26.60 -16.67 9.78
CA CYS A 21 27.93 -16.06 9.75
C CYS A 21 27.97 -14.99 8.66
N LEU A 22 28.66 -13.88 8.95
CA LEU A 22 29.01 -12.87 7.95
C LEU A 22 30.45 -13.02 7.50
N ILE A 23 30.69 -12.91 6.20
CA ILE A 23 32.01 -12.76 5.61
C ILE A 23 32.12 -11.33 5.11
N ARG A 24 32.93 -10.53 5.82
CA ARG A 24 33.24 -9.15 5.45
C ARG A 24 34.47 -9.17 4.56
N GLN A 25 34.42 -8.55 3.40
CA GLN A 25 35.49 -8.59 2.40
C GLN A 25 35.90 -7.18 1.99
N ASP A 26 37.19 -6.87 2.04
CA ASP A 26 37.68 -5.57 1.59
C ASP A 26 37.58 -5.47 0.05
N GLY A 27 36.86 -4.45 -0.43
CA GLY A 27 36.57 -4.26 -1.85
C GLY A 27 35.70 -5.35 -2.48
N GLY A 28 34.86 -6.03 -1.70
CA GLY A 28 33.90 -7.04 -2.18
C GLY A 28 32.57 -7.00 -1.42
N GLN A 29 31.62 -7.84 -1.82
CA GLN A 29 30.30 -7.90 -1.17
C GLN A 29 30.36 -8.64 0.17
N THR A 30 29.53 -8.21 1.13
CA THR A 30 29.35 -8.93 2.41
C THR A 30 28.47 -10.14 2.18
N LEU A 31 28.95 -11.33 2.56
CA LEU A 31 28.20 -12.57 2.42
C LEU A 31 27.61 -12.99 3.76
N GLY A 32 26.32 -13.32 3.78
CA GLY A 32 25.68 -14.01 4.90
C GLY A 32 25.34 -15.44 4.52
N TYR A 33 25.67 -16.38 5.42
CA TYR A 33 25.31 -17.79 5.24
C TYR A 33 25.01 -18.48 6.57
N PHE A 34 24.14 -19.49 6.53
CA PHE A 34 23.87 -20.38 7.66
C PHE A 34 24.85 -21.57 7.60
N PRO A 35 25.71 -21.79 8.60
CA PRO A 35 26.66 -22.93 8.58
C PRO A 35 26.01 -24.31 8.40
N GLY A 36 24.73 -24.45 8.77
CA GLY A 36 23.96 -25.70 8.62
C GLY A 36 23.26 -25.89 7.27
N SER A 37 23.33 -24.93 6.33
CA SER A 37 22.63 -25.03 5.04
C SER A 37 23.29 -26.00 4.05
N GLY A 38 24.56 -26.35 4.30
CA GLY A 38 25.38 -27.14 3.38
C GLY A 38 26.04 -26.32 2.27
N VAL A 39 25.78 -25.01 2.19
CA VAL A 39 26.48 -24.08 1.30
C VAL A 39 27.96 -24.03 1.68
N ARG A 40 28.83 -24.07 0.67
CA ARG A 40 30.28 -23.93 0.84
C ARG A 40 30.72 -22.53 0.43
N ILE A 41 31.85 -22.10 0.97
CA ILE A 41 32.47 -20.83 0.59
C ILE A 41 33.58 -21.12 -0.42
N LEU A 42 33.37 -20.68 -1.66
CA LEU A 42 34.35 -20.78 -2.73
C LEU A 42 35.33 -19.62 -2.65
N TYR A 43 36.52 -19.82 -3.19
CA TYR A 43 37.56 -18.81 -3.27
C TYR A 43 37.98 -18.60 -4.71
N SER A 44 37.93 -17.35 -5.17
CA SER A 44 38.38 -16.96 -6.50
C SER A 44 38.91 -15.52 -6.47
N ASP A 45 40.08 -15.29 -7.10
CA ASP A 45 40.70 -13.96 -7.25
C ASP A 45 40.85 -13.13 -5.96
N GLY A 46 41.07 -13.78 -4.82
CA GLY A 46 41.22 -13.10 -3.53
C GLY A 46 39.92 -12.82 -2.80
N TYR A 47 38.77 -13.18 -3.39
CA TYR A 47 37.43 -13.01 -2.85
C TYR A 47 36.77 -14.35 -2.55
N THR A 48 35.67 -14.28 -1.82
CA THR A 48 34.81 -15.40 -1.48
C THR A 48 33.43 -15.25 -2.09
N PHE A 49 32.80 -16.40 -2.32
CA PHE A 49 31.50 -16.57 -2.96
C PHE A 49 30.76 -17.74 -2.32
N LYS A 50 29.43 -17.75 -2.40
CA LYS A 50 28.60 -18.84 -1.89
C LYS A 50 28.33 -19.86 -3.01
N ASP A 51 28.68 -21.12 -2.76
CA ASP A 51 28.27 -22.29 -3.56
C ASP A 51 26.83 -22.65 -3.19
N LEU A 52 25.88 -21.85 -3.69
CA LEU A 52 24.46 -21.91 -3.37
C LEU A 52 23.81 -23.20 -3.87
N ASN A 53 24.18 -23.68 -5.06
CA ASN A 53 23.68 -24.97 -5.56
C ASN A 53 24.50 -26.18 -5.09
N ARG A 54 25.66 -25.97 -4.45
CA ARG A 54 26.51 -26.99 -3.84
C ARG A 54 27.18 -27.92 -4.86
N ASN A 55 27.49 -27.41 -6.04
CA ASN A 55 28.18 -28.15 -7.10
C ASN A 55 29.71 -28.00 -7.05
N GLY A 56 30.24 -27.11 -6.20
CA GLY A 56 31.68 -26.85 -6.06
C GLY A 56 32.31 -26.01 -7.17
N ILE A 57 31.50 -25.39 -8.02
CA ILE A 57 31.88 -24.53 -9.15
C ILE A 57 31.31 -23.15 -8.87
N LEU A 58 32.10 -22.10 -9.10
CA LEU A 58 31.60 -20.74 -9.03
C LEU A 58 30.78 -20.45 -10.29
N ASP A 59 29.45 -20.58 -10.19
CA ASP A 59 28.54 -20.29 -11.29
C ASP A 59 28.34 -18.77 -11.46
N CYS A 60 27.95 -18.33 -12.67
CA CYS A 60 27.74 -16.91 -12.97
C CYS A 60 26.75 -16.28 -11.99
N TYR A 61 25.61 -16.93 -11.71
CA TYR A 61 24.64 -16.39 -10.76
C TYR A 61 25.13 -16.32 -9.30
N GLU A 62 26.18 -17.03 -8.91
CA GLU A 62 26.77 -16.98 -7.58
C GLU A 62 27.87 -15.93 -7.46
N ASP A 63 28.41 -15.50 -8.60
CA ASP A 63 29.49 -14.54 -8.71
C ASP A 63 28.95 -13.11 -8.77
N TRP A 64 28.97 -12.44 -7.62
CA TRP A 64 28.50 -11.06 -7.44
C TRP A 64 29.27 -10.01 -8.26
N ARG A 65 30.32 -10.39 -8.99
CA ARG A 65 31.04 -9.51 -9.92
C ARG A 65 30.30 -9.34 -11.25
N TYR A 66 29.40 -10.26 -11.59
CA TYR A 66 28.50 -10.11 -12.74
C TYR A 66 27.32 -9.20 -12.40
N THR A 67 26.74 -8.61 -13.44
CA THR A 67 25.56 -7.75 -13.28
C THR A 67 24.35 -8.55 -12.78
N PRO A 68 23.43 -7.93 -12.02
CA PRO A 68 22.18 -8.57 -11.62
C PRO A 68 21.42 -9.22 -12.78
N GLU A 69 21.44 -8.60 -13.97
CA GLU A 69 20.81 -9.10 -15.19
C GLU A 69 21.48 -10.38 -15.71
N GLU A 70 22.80 -10.42 -15.84
CA GLU A 70 23.54 -11.62 -16.27
C GLU A 70 23.31 -12.80 -15.30
N ARG A 71 23.28 -12.51 -14.00
CA ARG A 71 23.03 -13.50 -12.94
C ARG A 71 21.61 -14.04 -12.99
N ALA A 72 20.62 -13.17 -13.20
CA ALA A 72 19.23 -13.57 -13.37
C ALA A 72 19.02 -14.45 -14.61
N GLU A 73 19.66 -14.13 -15.73
CA GLU A 73 19.61 -14.93 -16.96
C GLU A 73 20.28 -16.30 -16.83
N ASP A 74 21.45 -16.37 -16.19
CA ASP A 74 22.13 -17.64 -15.93
C ASP A 74 21.29 -18.54 -15.03
N LEU A 75 20.79 -18.01 -13.91
CA LEU A 75 19.97 -18.78 -12.98
C LEU A 75 18.65 -19.24 -13.61
N ALA A 76 17.93 -18.38 -14.33
CA ALA A 76 16.67 -18.75 -14.97
C ALA A 76 16.79 -19.97 -15.90
N LYS A 77 17.91 -20.07 -16.65
CA LYS A 77 18.18 -21.21 -17.54
C LYS A 77 18.49 -22.51 -16.80
N ARG A 78 18.95 -22.42 -15.55
CA ARG A 78 19.30 -23.57 -14.70
C ARG A 78 18.11 -24.12 -13.93
N LEU A 79 17.09 -23.32 -13.70
CA LEU A 79 15.91 -23.73 -12.95
C LEU A 79 15.06 -24.73 -13.73
N SER A 80 14.52 -25.72 -13.03
CA SER A 80 13.43 -26.57 -13.50
C SER A 80 12.13 -25.77 -13.70
N VAL A 81 11.17 -26.31 -14.44
CA VAL A 81 9.86 -25.66 -14.64
C VAL A 81 9.13 -25.51 -13.30
N GLU A 82 9.29 -26.47 -12.39
CA GLU A 82 8.74 -26.48 -11.04
C GLU A 82 9.35 -25.42 -10.12
N GLU A 83 10.63 -25.11 -10.27
CA GLU A 83 11.27 -24.01 -9.56
C GLU A 83 10.82 -22.65 -10.11
N ILE A 84 10.73 -22.51 -11.44
CA ILE A 84 10.19 -21.29 -12.06
C ILE A 84 8.73 -21.07 -11.66
N ALA A 85 7.90 -22.12 -11.68
CA ALA A 85 6.51 -22.02 -11.26
C ALA A 85 6.39 -21.53 -9.81
N GLY A 86 7.30 -21.95 -8.92
CA GLY A 86 7.37 -21.45 -7.54
C GLY A 86 7.78 -19.98 -7.42
N LEU A 87 8.72 -19.51 -8.25
CA LEU A 87 9.05 -18.08 -8.32
C LEU A 87 7.86 -17.21 -8.73
N MET A 88 6.99 -17.74 -9.59
CA MET A 88 5.78 -17.07 -10.04
C MET A 88 4.67 -17.02 -8.98
N LEU A 89 4.85 -17.68 -7.83
CA LEU A 89 3.94 -17.58 -6.71
C LEU A 89 4.27 -16.37 -5.82
N TYR A 90 3.23 -15.84 -5.20
CA TYR A 90 3.31 -14.89 -4.11
C TYR A 90 2.42 -15.38 -2.99
N SER A 91 2.95 -15.51 -1.78
CA SER A 91 2.21 -16.16 -0.71
C SER A 91 0.88 -15.48 -0.41
N SER A 92 -0.08 -16.24 0.09
CA SER A 92 -1.12 -15.64 0.92
C SER A 92 -0.46 -14.86 2.07
N HIS A 93 -1.10 -13.82 2.56
CA HIS A 93 -0.63 -13.01 3.68
C HIS A 93 -0.21 -13.90 4.90
N GLN A 94 0.85 -13.50 5.60
CA GLN A 94 1.45 -14.24 6.71
C GLN A 94 1.51 -13.40 7.98
N ALA A 95 1.09 -13.98 9.10
CA ALA A 95 1.28 -13.40 10.43
C ALA A 95 2.44 -14.10 11.17
N VAL A 96 3.18 -13.33 11.96
CA VAL A 96 4.35 -13.79 12.72
C VAL A 96 4.22 -13.37 14.19
N PRO A 97 3.94 -14.30 15.13
CA PRO A 97 3.57 -15.69 14.86
C PRO A 97 2.21 -15.82 14.17
N THR A 98 1.96 -16.99 13.57
CA THR A 98 0.67 -17.33 12.96
C THR A 98 -0.41 -17.44 14.03
N ASP A 99 -1.67 -17.22 13.66
CA ASP A 99 -2.81 -17.40 14.58
C ASP A 99 -3.00 -18.87 14.97
N SER A 100 -3.69 -19.12 16.08
CA SER A 100 -4.07 -20.48 16.50
C SER A 100 -5.28 -21.03 15.73
N ALA A 101 -6.08 -20.17 15.12
CA ALA A 101 -7.27 -20.53 14.36
C ALA A 101 -7.57 -19.49 13.26
N GLY A 102 -8.44 -19.84 12.31
CA GLY A 102 -8.87 -18.94 11.24
C GLY A 102 -7.90 -18.86 10.06
N TYR A 103 -8.10 -17.85 9.21
CA TYR A 103 -7.43 -17.71 7.92
C TYR A 103 -5.89 -17.68 8.04
N TRP A 104 -5.36 -17.02 9.07
CA TRP A 104 -3.92 -16.86 9.35
C TRP A 104 -3.28 -18.00 10.14
N SER A 105 -4.01 -19.07 10.40
CA SER A 105 -3.52 -20.13 11.29
C SER A 105 -2.51 -21.06 10.64
N SER A 106 -1.59 -21.58 11.43
CA SER A 106 -0.69 -22.67 11.06
C SER A 106 -0.32 -23.48 12.30
N THR A 107 0.20 -24.68 12.07
CA THR A 107 0.84 -25.52 13.09
C THR A 107 2.36 -25.32 13.10
N TYR A 108 2.99 -25.83 14.15
CA TYR A 108 4.43 -25.89 14.38
C TYR A 108 4.76 -27.30 14.85
N ASN A 109 5.39 -28.11 13.99
CA ASN A 109 5.59 -29.55 14.23
C ASN A 109 4.27 -30.30 14.52
N GLY A 110 3.19 -29.91 13.83
CA GLY A 110 1.86 -30.54 13.95
C GLY A 110 1.01 -30.10 15.14
N THR A 111 1.51 -29.23 16.03
CA THR A 111 0.75 -28.68 17.17
C THR A 111 0.63 -27.16 17.11
N SER A 112 -0.07 -26.54 18.07
CA SER A 112 -0.04 -25.08 18.21
C SER A 112 1.36 -24.57 18.57
N LEU A 113 1.63 -23.28 18.37
CA LEU A 113 2.89 -22.65 18.78
C LEU A 113 3.17 -22.85 20.28
N ARG A 114 2.13 -22.69 21.11
CA ARG A 114 2.23 -22.84 22.56
C ARG A 114 2.63 -24.26 22.96
N GLU A 115 2.06 -25.27 22.31
CA GLU A 115 2.33 -26.68 22.62
C GLU A 115 3.67 -27.16 22.06
N SER A 116 4.14 -26.59 20.94
CA SER A 116 5.41 -27.00 20.33
C SER A 116 6.63 -26.54 21.13
N GLY A 117 6.48 -25.49 21.96
CA GLY A 117 7.58 -24.87 22.69
C GLY A 117 8.60 -24.15 21.79
N LEU A 118 8.31 -23.98 20.51
CA LEU A 118 9.16 -23.24 19.58
C LEU A 118 9.07 -21.73 19.83
N PRO A 119 10.12 -20.97 19.49
CA PRO A 119 10.09 -19.51 19.61
C PRO A 119 9.06 -18.90 18.66
N HIS A 120 8.58 -17.70 18.98
CA HIS A 120 7.61 -16.97 18.14
C HIS A 120 8.16 -16.61 16.74
N SER A 121 9.48 -16.60 16.59
CA SER A 121 10.18 -16.42 15.31
C SER A 121 10.34 -17.71 14.50
N ALA A 122 9.81 -18.84 14.96
CA ALA A 122 9.90 -20.11 14.24
C ALA A 122 9.13 -20.08 12.91
N VAL A 123 9.68 -20.75 11.89
CA VAL A 123 8.99 -20.95 10.60
C VAL A 123 7.90 -22.02 10.78
N SER A 124 6.66 -21.65 10.49
CA SER A 124 5.49 -22.51 10.67
C SER A 124 5.42 -23.65 9.64
N ASP A 125 4.61 -24.67 9.90
CA ASP A 125 4.48 -25.83 8.99
C ASP A 125 3.94 -25.43 7.60
N LYS A 126 2.97 -24.50 7.54
CA LYS A 126 2.48 -23.95 6.26
C LYS A 126 3.58 -23.21 5.50
N GLN A 127 4.39 -22.42 6.22
CA GLN A 127 5.53 -21.71 5.62
C GLN A 127 6.57 -22.67 5.07
N ARG A 128 6.98 -23.66 5.87
CA ARG A 128 7.91 -24.71 5.42
C ARG A 128 7.40 -25.45 4.19
N LYS A 129 6.09 -25.74 4.16
CA LYS A 129 5.44 -26.39 3.02
C LYS A 129 5.59 -25.58 1.74
N PHE A 130 5.11 -24.33 1.69
CA PHE A 130 5.18 -23.57 0.43
C PHE A 130 6.62 -23.22 0.03
N LEU A 131 7.53 -23.06 1.00
CA LEU A 131 8.95 -22.77 0.72
C LEU A 131 9.66 -23.98 0.10
N ARG A 132 9.41 -25.18 0.61
CA ARG A 132 10.10 -26.41 0.18
C ARG A 132 9.38 -27.13 -0.96
N ASP A 133 8.08 -27.35 -0.82
CA ASP A 133 7.32 -28.19 -1.74
C ASP A 133 6.90 -27.39 -2.98
N ASP A 134 6.55 -26.11 -2.81
CA ASP A 134 6.05 -25.24 -3.89
C ASP A 134 7.11 -24.30 -4.48
N ASN A 135 8.34 -24.32 -3.96
CA ASN A 135 9.44 -23.44 -4.38
C ASN A 135 9.12 -21.93 -4.28
N LEU A 136 8.14 -21.54 -3.48
CA LEU A 136 7.72 -20.15 -3.33
C LEU A 136 8.81 -19.32 -2.66
N ARG A 137 9.07 -18.12 -3.17
CA ARG A 137 10.10 -17.20 -2.64
C ARG A 137 9.62 -15.79 -2.32
N ALA A 138 8.45 -15.36 -2.79
CA ALA A 138 7.87 -14.07 -2.42
C ALA A 138 6.84 -14.23 -1.30
N VAL A 139 7.16 -13.73 -0.10
CA VAL A 139 6.35 -13.91 1.13
C VAL A 139 5.78 -12.58 1.59
N LEU A 140 4.45 -12.46 1.66
CA LEU A 140 3.78 -11.28 2.18
C LEU A 140 3.57 -11.38 3.69
N VAL A 141 4.28 -10.56 4.46
CA VAL A 141 4.04 -10.43 5.90
C VAL A 141 3.06 -9.29 6.16
N VAL A 142 2.06 -9.57 7.00
CA VAL A 142 0.99 -8.63 7.37
C VAL A 142 1.11 -8.19 8.82
N ARG A 143 1.47 -9.12 9.70
CA ARG A 143 1.66 -8.87 11.12
C ARG A 143 2.98 -9.47 11.59
N VAL A 144 3.68 -8.71 12.43
CA VAL A 144 4.81 -9.17 13.23
C VAL A 144 4.59 -8.76 14.68
N GLU A 145 5.03 -9.58 15.62
CA GLU A 145 4.92 -9.29 17.06
C GLU A 145 5.86 -8.17 17.52
N SER A 146 7.10 -8.15 17.00
CA SER A 146 8.10 -7.12 17.32
C SER A 146 9.19 -7.06 16.25
N PRO A 147 10.00 -5.97 16.20
CA PRO A 147 11.12 -5.87 15.27
C PRO A 147 12.13 -7.01 15.40
N ARG A 148 12.48 -7.41 16.64
CA ARG A 148 13.36 -8.57 16.89
C ARG A 148 12.80 -9.88 16.35
N ILE A 149 11.52 -10.17 16.65
CA ILE A 149 10.87 -11.39 16.16
C ILE A 149 10.80 -11.41 14.62
N ALA A 150 10.60 -10.25 13.98
CA ALA A 150 10.64 -10.14 12.52
C ALA A 150 12.03 -10.47 11.96
N ALA A 151 13.10 -9.91 12.56
CA ALA A 151 14.48 -10.17 12.17
C ALA A 151 14.87 -11.65 12.32
N GLU A 152 14.56 -12.24 13.48
CA GLU A 152 14.81 -13.66 13.74
C GLU A 152 14.01 -14.56 12.81
N TRP A 153 12.73 -14.23 12.55
CA TRP A 153 11.89 -14.98 11.62
C TRP A 153 12.41 -14.91 10.19
N ASN A 154 12.85 -13.73 9.72
CA ASN A 154 13.56 -13.60 8.45
C ASN A 154 14.76 -14.55 8.42
N ASN A 155 15.65 -14.47 9.41
CA ASN A 155 16.86 -15.29 9.45
C ASN A 155 16.54 -16.79 9.45
N ASN A 156 15.51 -17.22 10.18
CA ASN A 156 15.06 -18.61 10.20
C ASN A 156 14.51 -19.08 8.85
N MET A 157 13.79 -18.22 8.12
CA MET A 157 13.34 -18.53 6.76
C MET A 157 14.51 -18.61 5.77
N GLN A 158 15.45 -17.66 5.84
CA GLN A 158 16.63 -17.67 4.96
C GLN A 158 17.48 -18.92 5.20
N ALA A 159 17.77 -19.24 6.47
CA ALA A 159 18.48 -20.46 6.84
C ALA A 159 17.78 -21.73 6.34
N PHE A 160 16.43 -21.74 6.36
CA PHE A 160 15.64 -22.87 5.85
C PHE A 160 15.74 -23.03 4.33
N VAL A 161 15.69 -21.94 3.55
CA VAL A 161 15.71 -22.01 2.08
C VAL A 161 17.11 -22.05 1.48
N GLU A 162 18.14 -21.58 2.17
CA GLU A 162 19.51 -21.53 1.67
C GLU A 162 20.04 -22.92 1.28
N GLY A 163 19.60 -23.96 2.00
CA GLY A 163 19.91 -25.35 1.68
C GLY A 163 18.96 -26.02 0.67
N LEU A 164 18.08 -25.28 -0.01
CA LEU A 164 17.09 -25.85 -0.94
C LEU A 164 17.40 -25.46 -2.39
N GLY A 165 17.31 -26.44 -3.31
CA GLY A 165 17.49 -26.22 -4.75
C GLY A 165 18.76 -25.43 -5.07
N GLN A 166 18.59 -24.35 -5.85
CA GLN A 166 19.63 -23.39 -6.25
C GLN A 166 19.98 -22.32 -5.19
N GLY A 167 19.50 -22.45 -3.95
CA GLY A 167 19.79 -21.51 -2.86
C GLY A 167 19.15 -20.13 -3.00
N ILE A 168 18.01 -20.03 -3.69
CA ILE A 168 17.30 -18.76 -3.89
C ILE A 168 16.73 -18.26 -2.54
N PRO A 169 17.07 -17.04 -2.09
CA PRO A 169 16.60 -16.50 -0.82
C PRO A 169 15.11 -16.14 -0.87
N VAL A 170 14.49 -16.04 0.31
CA VAL A 170 13.13 -15.50 0.44
C VAL A 170 13.17 -13.98 0.26
N ASN A 171 12.27 -13.45 -0.57
CA ASN A 171 11.96 -12.04 -0.67
C ASN A 171 10.72 -11.74 0.18
N ILE A 172 10.93 -11.18 1.37
CA ILE A 172 9.85 -10.76 2.27
C ILE A 172 9.31 -9.42 1.79
N SER A 173 8.00 -9.27 1.89
CA SER A 173 7.29 -8.08 1.46
C SER A 173 6.22 -7.64 2.43
N SER A 174 5.75 -6.40 2.27
CA SER A 174 4.67 -5.87 3.09
C SER A 174 3.82 -4.86 2.34
N ASP A 175 2.53 -4.84 2.65
CA ASP A 175 1.69 -3.65 2.50
C ASP A 175 2.21 -2.47 3.36
N PRO A 176 1.78 -1.22 3.12
CA PRO A 176 2.24 -0.06 3.88
C PRO A 176 2.20 -0.25 5.41
N ARG A 177 3.34 -0.04 6.08
CA ARG A 177 3.48 -0.20 7.55
C ARG A 177 3.58 1.10 8.35
N ASN A 178 4.03 2.17 7.70
CA ASN A 178 4.36 3.44 8.33
C ASN A 178 3.16 4.39 8.35
N GLU A 179 2.14 4.09 9.16
CA GLU A 179 0.96 4.96 9.33
C GLU A 179 0.59 5.08 10.81
N THR A 180 -0.01 6.21 11.23
CA THR A 180 -0.40 6.42 12.64
C THR A 180 -1.56 5.53 13.11
N ARG A 181 -2.28 4.92 12.18
CA ARG A 181 -3.37 4.02 12.50
C ARG A 181 -3.34 2.81 11.56
N ALA A 182 -3.50 1.61 12.12
CA ALA A 182 -3.65 0.39 11.33
C ALA A 182 -5.11 0.22 10.86
N TRP A 183 -5.46 0.74 9.68
CA TRP A 183 -6.78 0.51 9.06
C TRP A 183 -6.72 -0.28 7.76
N ALA A 184 -5.55 -0.41 7.14
CA ALA A 184 -5.39 -1.21 5.93
C ALA A 184 -5.58 -2.69 6.26
N GLU A 185 -6.29 -3.39 5.38
CA GLU A 185 -6.43 -4.84 5.33
C GLU A 185 -5.10 -5.48 5.73
N TYR A 186 -5.09 -6.07 6.93
CA TYR A 186 -3.98 -6.88 7.43
C TYR A 186 -2.69 -6.12 7.78
N ASN A 187 -2.75 -4.99 8.48
CA ASN A 187 -1.56 -4.45 9.16
C ASN A 187 -1.69 -4.44 10.69
N ALA A 188 -1.86 -5.62 11.28
CA ALA A 188 -1.95 -5.77 12.73
C ALA A 188 -0.56 -5.91 13.38
N GLY A 189 0.39 -4.99 13.17
CA GLY A 189 1.75 -5.14 13.75
C GLY A 189 2.57 -3.87 13.94
N SER A 190 2.08 -2.68 13.58
CA SER A 190 2.85 -1.43 13.68
C SER A 190 2.89 -0.81 15.08
N GLY A 191 2.35 -1.48 16.11
CA GLY A 191 2.17 -0.94 17.46
C GLY A 191 3.38 -0.17 17.99
N GLY A 192 3.35 1.17 17.88
CA GLY A 192 4.32 2.15 18.43
C GLY A 192 5.82 1.94 18.15
N LYS A 193 6.22 0.88 17.45
CA LYS A 193 7.62 0.45 17.28
C LYS A 193 8.18 0.69 15.88
N ILE A 194 7.38 1.20 14.96
CA ILE A 194 7.82 1.68 13.63
C ILE A 194 7.47 3.17 13.51
N SER A 195 8.22 3.91 12.70
CA SER A 195 7.97 5.34 12.52
C SER A 195 6.55 5.63 12.01
N LEU A 196 5.86 6.58 12.67
CA LEU A 196 4.45 6.89 12.44
C LEU A 196 4.30 8.13 11.54
N TRP A 197 3.73 7.93 10.35
CA TRP A 197 3.55 8.98 9.34
C TRP A 197 2.06 9.19 9.05
N PRO A 198 1.66 10.36 8.48
CA PRO A 198 0.31 10.52 7.96
C PRO A 198 0.00 9.50 6.86
N SER A 199 -1.28 9.32 6.54
CA SER A 199 -1.67 8.48 5.38
C SER A 199 -1.08 9.06 4.08
N PRO A 200 -1.06 8.31 2.96
CA PRO A 200 -0.67 8.86 1.66
C PRO A 200 -1.43 10.15 1.29
N LEU A 201 -2.72 10.22 1.59
CA LEU A 201 -3.51 11.45 1.41
C LEU A 201 -3.03 12.60 2.32
N GLY A 202 -2.57 12.31 3.54
CA GLY A 202 -1.96 13.31 4.41
C GLY A 202 -0.56 13.74 3.95
N LEU A 203 0.24 12.83 3.41
CA LEU A 203 1.48 13.21 2.71
C LEU A 203 1.19 14.12 1.52
N ALA A 204 0.14 13.83 0.74
CA ALA A 204 -0.30 14.70 -0.35
C ALA A 204 -0.71 16.09 0.14
N ALA A 205 -1.39 16.20 1.29
CA ALA A 205 -1.78 17.48 1.88
C ALA A 205 -0.60 18.39 2.23
N THR A 206 0.63 17.86 2.29
CA THR A 206 1.85 18.68 2.47
C THR A 206 2.26 19.43 1.20
N PHE A 207 1.87 18.93 0.01
CA PHE A 207 2.30 19.39 -1.31
C PHE A 207 3.83 19.42 -1.46
N ASP A 208 4.52 18.49 -0.77
CA ASP A 208 5.97 18.41 -0.69
C ASP A 208 6.50 17.03 -1.10
N PRO A 209 6.82 16.82 -2.39
CA PRO A 209 7.45 15.60 -2.86
C PRO A 209 8.80 15.29 -2.18
N GLU A 210 9.57 16.31 -1.78
CA GLU A 210 10.86 16.06 -1.10
C GLU A 210 10.65 15.42 0.28
N LEU A 211 9.59 15.82 0.98
CA LEU A 211 9.17 15.16 2.22
C LEU A 211 8.77 13.70 1.96
N VAL A 212 8.08 13.41 0.85
CA VAL A 212 7.70 12.03 0.49
C VAL A 212 8.91 11.17 0.12
N GLU A 213 9.92 11.73 -0.54
CA GLU A 213 11.19 11.05 -0.80
C GLU A 213 11.94 10.75 0.51
N LYS A 214 11.97 11.73 1.44
CA LYS A 214 12.54 11.52 2.79
C LYS A 214 11.80 10.42 3.56
N PHE A 215 10.48 10.42 3.50
CA PHE A 215 9.66 9.35 4.05
C PHE A 215 10.06 7.99 3.45
N GLY A 216 10.14 7.89 2.12
CA GLY A 216 10.52 6.66 1.44
C GLY A 216 11.88 6.11 1.88
N ARG A 217 12.89 6.99 2.05
CA ARG A 217 14.22 6.59 2.55
C ARG A 217 14.18 6.02 3.97
N ILE A 218 13.43 6.67 4.87
CA ILE A 218 13.27 6.23 6.26
C ILE A 218 12.52 4.90 6.32
N ALA A 219 11.39 4.80 5.61
CA ALA A 219 10.60 3.58 5.55
C ALA A 219 11.41 2.42 4.94
N SER A 220 12.22 2.67 3.90
CA SER A 220 13.12 1.67 3.34
C SER A 220 14.12 1.15 4.37
N ALA A 221 14.76 2.05 5.15
CA ALA A 221 15.69 1.66 6.20
C ALA A 221 15.04 0.76 7.26
N GLU A 222 13.82 1.09 7.70
CA GLU A 222 13.06 0.26 8.64
C GLU A 222 12.64 -1.08 8.01
N TYR A 223 12.22 -1.09 6.75
CA TYR A 223 11.83 -2.31 6.04
C TYR A 223 13.02 -3.26 5.89
N ARG A 224 14.17 -2.76 5.45
CA ARG A 224 15.41 -3.55 5.34
C ARG A 224 15.85 -4.10 6.69
N ALA A 225 15.72 -3.32 7.76
CA ALA A 225 16.00 -3.79 9.12
C ALA A 225 15.06 -4.95 9.54
N LEU A 226 13.81 -4.98 9.06
CA LEU A 226 12.86 -6.08 9.30
C LEU A 226 13.05 -7.28 8.34
N GLY A 227 14.04 -7.22 7.43
CA GLY A 227 14.25 -8.24 6.39
C GLY A 227 13.33 -8.09 5.17
N ILE A 228 12.56 -7.00 5.08
CA ILE A 228 11.63 -6.73 3.98
C ILE A 228 12.39 -6.13 2.80
N ALA A 229 12.22 -6.69 1.61
CA ALA A 229 12.89 -6.26 0.37
C ALA A 229 11.91 -5.82 -0.73
N THR A 230 10.60 -5.92 -0.49
CA THR A 230 9.56 -5.46 -1.43
C THR A 230 8.43 -4.76 -0.67
N ALA A 231 8.04 -3.59 -1.14
CA ALA A 231 6.87 -2.87 -0.64
C ALA A 231 5.74 -2.98 -1.68
N LEU A 232 4.56 -3.42 -1.23
CA LEU A 232 3.34 -3.46 -2.07
C LEU A 232 2.73 -2.05 -2.14
N SER A 233 3.53 -1.08 -2.53
CA SER A 233 3.24 0.34 -2.49
C SER A 233 4.21 1.11 -3.39
N PRO A 234 3.91 2.37 -3.75
CA PRO A 234 2.71 3.16 -3.40
C PRO A 234 1.45 2.77 -4.20
N GLN A 235 0.29 3.10 -3.63
CA GLN A 235 -0.96 3.20 -4.39
C GLN A 235 -1.00 4.59 -5.04
N ILE A 236 -0.99 4.64 -6.37
CA ILE A 236 -0.85 5.85 -7.21
C ILE A 236 -2.02 5.97 -8.18
N ASP A 237 -3.18 5.48 -7.74
CA ASP A 237 -4.43 5.64 -8.45
C ASP A 237 -4.88 7.10 -8.33
N LEU A 238 -5.24 7.73 -9.46
CA LEU A 238 -5.77 9.09 -9.46
C LEU A 238 -7.19 9.12 -8.89
N ALA A 239 -7.38 9.63 -7.67
CA ALA A 239 -8.64 9.49 -6.93
C ALA A 239 -9.74 10.47 -7.38
N THR A 240 -10.36 10.24 -8.53
CA THR A 240 -11.40 11.13 -9.09
C THR A 240 -12.82 10.80 -8.63
N GLU A 241 -13.11 9.58 -8.15
CA GLU A 241 -14.41 9.24 -7.57
C GLU A 241 -14.43 9.47 -6.04
N PRO A 242 -15.11 10.51 -5.54
CA PRO A 242 -15.09 10.89 -4.12
C PRO A 242 -15.69 9.84 -3.18
N ARG A 243 -16.54 8.93 -3.69
CA ARG A 243 -17.14 7.85 -2.89
C ARG A 243 -16.21 6.65 -2.70
N TRP A 244 -15.14 6.56 -3.49
CA TRP A 244 -14.28 5.37 -3.51
C TRP A 244 -13.59 5.14 -2.17
N ASN A 245 -13.74 3.94 -1.62
CA ASN A 245 -13.27 3.64 -0.27
C ASN A 245 -11.74 3.68 -0.13
N ARG A 246 -11.00 3.52 -1.22
CA ARG A 246 -9.52 3.52 -1.20
C ARG A 246 -8.90 4.87 -1.56
N PHE A 247 -9.70 5.94 -1.63
CA PHE A 247 -9.24 7.31 -1.85
C PHE A 247 -8.05 7.68 -0.93
N TYR A 248 -8.14 7.31 0.36
CA TYR A 248 -7.14 7.64 1.39
C TYR A 248 -5.73 7.10 1.12
N GLY A 249 -5.63 6.01 0.36
CA GLY A 249 -4.37 5.35 0.02
C GLY A 249 -3.63 6.02 -1.12
N THR A 250 -4.25 6.99 -1.80
CA THR A 250 -3.71 7.72 -2.96
C THR A 250 -3.04 9.03 -2.54
N PHE A 251 -2.48 9.75 -3.51
CA PHE A 251 -2.01 11.12 -3.33
C PHE A 251 -3.03 12.19 -3.76
N GLY A 252 -4.32 11.83 -3.82
CA GLY A 252 -5.41 12.76 -4.12
C GLY A 252 -5.90 12.69 -5.57
N GLU A 253 -6.64 13.72 -5.97
CA GLU A 253 -7.34 13.74 -7.27
C GLU A 253 -6.58 14.48 -8.37
N ASP A 254 -5.45 15.12 -8.05
CA ASP A 254 -4.70 15.91 -9.03
C ASP A 254 -3.62 15.09 -9.75
N PRO A 255 -3.64 15.00 -11.08
CA PRO A 255 -2.67 14.22 -11.83
C PRO A 255 -1.22 14.72 -11.66
N ASP A 256 -0.97 16.03 -11.51
CA ASP A 256 0.39 16.55 -11.37
C ASP A 256 0.98 16.26 -9.98
N LEU A 257 0.21 16.52 -8.92
CA LEU A 257 0.59 16.21 -7.55
C LEU A 257 0.80 14.71 -7.35
N ASP A 258 -0.15 13.87 -7.79
CA ASP A 258 -0.04 12.42 -7.67
C ASP A 258 1.19 11.88 -8.41
N THR A 259 1.44 12.38 -9.63
CA THR A 259 2.65 12.02 -10.40
C THR A 259 3.95 12.35 -9.66
N ASP A 260 4.05 13.55 -9.08
CA ASP A 260 5.26 13.97 -8.36
C ASP A 260 5.45 13.21 -7.04
N MET A 261 4.37 13.00 -6.28
CA MET A 261 4.39 12.25 -5.03
C MET A 261 4.72 10.77 -5.25
N ALA A 262 4.11 10.15 -6.26
CA ALA A 262 4.41 8.79 -6.69
C ALA A 262 5.89 8.62 -7.02
N ARG A 263 6.45 9.53 -7.84
CA ARG A 263 7.86 9.51 -8.22
C ARG A 263 8.77 9.56 -6.99
N ALA A 264 8.53 10.54 -6.11
CA ALA A 264 9.31 10.75 -4.90
C ALA A 264 9.27 9.55 -3.95
N TYR A 265 8.09 8.96 -3.73
CA TYR A 265 7.94 7.77 -2.90
C TYR A 265 8.82 6.63 -3.42
N ILE A 266 8.74 6.36 -4.73
CA ILE A 266 9.45 5.24 -5.35
C ILE A 266 10.96 5.49 -5.36
N ASP A 267 11.39 6.72 -5.64
CA ASP A 267 12.81 7.10 -5.56
C ASP A 267 13.37 6.87 -4.15
N GLY A 268 12.60 7.24 -3.12
CA GLY A 268 12.98 7.06 -1.72
C GLY A 268 13.08 5.59 -1.27
N PHE A 269 12.15 4.73 -1.72
CA PHE A 269 12.16 3.30 -1.38
C PHE A 269 13.24 2.50 -2.13
N GLN A 270 13.43 2.78 -3.42
CA GLN A 270 14.22 1.90 -4.29
C GLN A 270 15.69 2.26 -4.38
N THR A 271 16.08 3.51 -4.10
CA THR A 271 17.42 3.99 -4.45
C THR A 271 18.39 3.89 -3.27
N SER A 272 19.34 2.97 -3.37
CA SER A 272 20.53 2.92 -2.52
C SER A 272 21.58 3.93 -3.00
N VAL A 273 22.39 4.45 -2.07
CA VAL A 273 23.45 5.42 -2.35
C VAL A 273 24.77 5.04 -1.66
N GLY A 274 25.89 5.56 -2.16
CA GLY A 274 27.19 5.39 -1.52
C GLY A 274 27.61 3.92 -1.41
N ALA A 275 28.07 3.51 -0.23
CA ALA A 275 28.53 2.14 0.02
C ALA A 275 27.41 1.09 0.02
N ALA A 276 26.14 1.51 0.09
CA ALA A 276 25.00 0.61 -0.01
C ALA A 276 24.64 0.27 -1.47
N GLU A 277 25.06 1.10 -2.44
CA GLU A 277 24.80 0.88 -3.87
C GLU A 277 25.62 -0.30 -4.40
N ILE A 278 24.94 -1.27 -5.02
CA ILE A 278 25.54 -2.39 -5.76
C ILE A 278 25.76 -1.96 -7.21
N ALA A 279 24.68 -1.53 -7.90
CA ALA A 279 24.71 -1.09 -9.29
C ALA A 279 23.47 -0.26 -9.64
N ASP A 280 23.63 0.81 -10.43
CA ASP A 280 22.53 1.61 -10.98
C ASP A 280 21.51 2.11 -9.94
N GLY A 281 21.99 2.47 -8.75
CA GLY A 281 21.17 2.88 -7.61
C GLY A 281 20.43 1.75 -6.90
N TRP A 282 20.56 0.50 -7.33
CA TRP A 282 20.09 -0.68 -6.59
C TRP A 282 21.12 -1.11 -5.57
N GLY A 283 20.70 -1.59 -4.40
CA GLY A 283 21.62 -2.04 -3.37
C GLY A 283 20.99 -2.53 -2.07
N TYR A 284 21.79 -2.56 -1.00
CA TYR A 284 21.41 -3.16 0.28
C TYR A 284 20.34 -2.39 1.06
N GLU A 285 20.16 -1.10 0.75
CA GLU A 285 19.12 -0.23 1.32
C GLU A 285 17.87 -0.14 0.42
N SER A 286 17.90 -0.78 -0.74
CA SER A 286 16.79 -0.76 -1.70
C SER A 286 15.67 -1.71 -1.28
N VAL A 287 14.45 -1.20 -1.30
CA VAL A 287 13.21 -1.99 -1.26
C VAL A 287 12.52 -1.84 -2.61
N ASN A 288 12.22 -2.95 -3.28
CA ASN A 288 11.48 -2.94 -4.54
C ASN A 288 10.09 -2.31 -4.32
N ALA A 289 9.77 -1.24 -5.06
CA ALA A 289 8.42 -0.68 -5.03
C ALA A 289 7.54 -1.41 -6.06
N MET A 290 6.35 -1.82 -5.61
CA MET A 290 5.30 -2.35 -6.47
C MET A 290 4.19 -1.32 -6.60
N VAL A 291 4.22 -0.55 -7.69
CA VAL A 291 3.22 0.49 -7.93
C VAL A 291 1.88 -0.11 -8.28
N LYS A 292 0.81 0.48 -7.75
CA LYS A 292 -0.53 -0.07 -7.88
C LYS A 292 -1.61 1.02 -7.97
N HIS A 293 -2.75 0.79 -8.64
CA HIS A 293 -3.11 -0.44 -9.35
C HIS A 293 -3.30 -0.16 -10.84
N TRP A 294 -2.37 -0.60 -11.69
CA TRP A 294 -2.41 -0.31 -13.13
C TRP A 294 -3.73 -0.78 -13.77
N PRO A 295 -4.40 0.04 -14.61
CA PRO A 295 -4.00 1.35 -15.13
C PRO A 295 -4.61 2.55 -14.35
N GLY A 296 -5.05 2.34 -13.11
CA GLY A 296 -5.75 3.32 -12.27
C GLY A 296 -7.09 2.78 -11.78
N GLY A 297 -7.30 2.82 -10.46
CA GLY A 297 -8.53 2.43 -9.78
C GLY A 297 -9.48 3.58 -9.45
N GLY A 298 -9.06 4.82 -9.62
CA GLY A 298 -9.83 6.01 -9.30
C GLY A 298 -11.27 6.08 -9.81
N PRO A 299 -11.60 5.65 -11.05
CA PRO A 299 -12.90 5.93 -11.64
C PRO A 299 -13.89 4.77 -11.46
N GLU A 300 -13.94 4.17 -10.26
CA GLU A 300 -14.90 3.11 -9.93
C GLU A 300 -16.33 3.61 -10.10
N GLU A 301 -17.16 2.90 -10.87
CA GLU A 301 -18.53 3.33 -11.13
C GLU A 301 -19.34 3.40 -9.84
N GLY A 302 -19.69 4.61 -9.40
CA GLY A 302 -20.41 4.86 -8.15
C GLY A 302 -19.59 4.65 -6.88
N GLY A 303 -18.26 4.56 -6.97
CA GLY A 303 -17.33 4.44 -5.84
C GLY A 303 -17.26 3.08 -5.16
N ARG A 304 -17.81 2.04 -5.79
CA ARG A 304 -17.82 0.67 -5.25
C ARG A 304 -16.48 0.00 -5.50
N ASP A 305 -15.92 -0.65 -4.47
CA ASP A 305 -14.56 -1.19 -4.52
C ASP A 305 -14.48 -2.55 -5.24
N ALA A 306 -13.50 -2.71 -6.15
CA ALA A 306 -13.33 -3.91 -6.96
C ALA A 306 -12.78 -5.15 -6.25
N HIS A 307 -12.46 -5.08 -4.94
CA HIS A 307 -12.30 -6.29 -4.12
C HIS A 307 -13.59 -7.10 -4.03
N PHE A 308 -14.73 -6.45 -4.26
CA PHE A 308 -16.04 -7.08 -4.29
C PHE A 308 -16.59 -7.14 -5.71
N SER A 309 -17.41 -8.17 -5.95
CA SER A 309 -18.04 -8.40 -7.25
C SER A 309 -18.92 -7.23 -7.71
N PHE A 310 -19.61 -6.56 -6.78
CA PHE A 310 -20.45 -5.39 -7.06
C PHE A 310 -19.66 -4.13 -7.49
N GLY A 311 -18.34 -4.10 -7.24
CA GLY A 311 -17.46 -2.97 -7.54
C GLY A 311 -16.51 -3.16 -8.71
N LYS A 312 -16.64 -4.23 -9.51
CA LYS A 312 -15.61 -4.64 -10.49
C LYS A 312 -15.36 -3.73 -11.71
N TYR A 313 -15.89 -2.51 -11.79
CA TYR A 313 -15.85 -1.73 -13.03
C TYR A 313 -15.42 -0.28 -12.81
N THR A 314 -14.34 0.08 -13.50
CA THR A 314 -13.97 1.47 -13.76
C THR A 314 -14.61 1.96 -15.05
N VAL A 315 -15.08 3.21 -15.07
CA VAL A 315 -15.82 3.83 -16.19
C VAL A 315 -15.25 5.18 -16.56
N TYR A 316 -15.37 5.57 -17.83
CA TYR A 316 -14.71 6.77 -18.37
C TYR A 316 -15.70 7.72 -19.09
N PRO A 317 -16.75 8.22 -18.40
CA PRO A 317 -17.75 9.09 -19.02
C PRO A 317 -17.20 10.45 -19.48
N GLY A 318 -16.04 10.87 -18.97
CA GLY A 318 -15.31 12.06 -19.39
C GLY A 318 -14.30 11.82 -20.51
N GLY A 319 -13.97 10.57 -20.82
CA GLY A 319 -12.94 10.22 -21.81
C GLY A 319 -11.51 10.50 -21.34
N ASN A 320 -11.27 10.48 -20.03
CA ASN A 320 -10.03 10.90 -19.37
C ASN A 320 -9.11 9.74 -18.94
N PHE A 321 -9.21 8.57 -19.58
CA PHE A 321 -8.35 7.41 -19.30
C PHE A 321 -6.85 7.76 -19.27
N GLU A 322 -6.37 8.62 -20.18
CA GLU A 322 -4.95 9.00 -20.24
C GLU A 322 -4.48 9.78 -18.98
N GLN A 323 -5.37 10.49 -18.28
CA GLN A 323 -5.04 11.13 -16.99
C GLN A 323 -4.81 10.10 -15.88
N HIS A 324 -5.58 9.01 -15.86
CA HIS A 324 -5.50 7.95 -14.85
C HIS A 324 -4.20 7.15 -14.91
N ILE A 325 -3.62 7.00 -16.10
CA ILE A 325 -2.32 6.33 -16.26
C ILE A 325 -1.13 7.27 -16.06
N ARG A 326 -1.35 8.59 -15.97
CA ARG A 326 -0.28 9.59 -15.89
C ARG A 326 0.64 9.40 -14.68
N PRO A 327 0.15 9.14 -13.45
CA PRO A 327 1.02 8.84 -12.31
C PRO A 327 1.95 7.64 -12.55
N PHE A 328 1.52 6.67 -13.34
CA PHE A 328 2.35 5.53 -13.73
C PHE A 328 3.39 5.93 -14.80
N VAL A 329 2.94 6.50 -15.91
CA VAL A 329 3.80 6.70 -17.09
C VAL A 329 4.75 7.89 -16.96
N GLU A 330 4.38 8.89 -16.16
CA GLU A 330 5.18 10.09 -15.90
C GLU A 330 5.81 10.10 -14.51
N GLY A 331 5.28 9.35 -13.56
CA GLY A 331 5.84 9.21 -12.21
C GLY A 331 6.62 7.90 -12.09
N ALA A 332 5.90 6.79 -11.88
CA ALA A 332 6.48 5.48 -11.59
C ALA A 332 7.48 4.95 -12.63
N PHE A 333 7.30 5.29 -13.91
CA PHE A 333 8.17 4.84 -15.00
C PHE A 333 9.17 5.90 -15.47
N ARG A 334 9.25 7.03 -14.77
CA ARG A 334 10.21 8.13 -15.01
C ARG A 334 10.69 8.69 -13.67
N LEU A 335 11.45 7.86 -12.97
CA LEU A 335 12.08 8.23 -11.70
C LEU A 335 13.27 9.17 -11.92
N ASN A 336 13.56 10.00 -10.92
CA ASN A 336 14.73 10.88 -10.93
C ASN A 336 16.01 10.11 -10.62
N GLY A 337 15.92 9.13 -9.72
CA GLY A 337 17.01 8.26 -9.30
C GLY A 337 17.53 7.35 -10.42
N LYS A 338 18.67 6.70 -10.15
CA LYS A 338 19.35 5.82 -11.11
C LYS A 338 18.55 4.56 -11.44
N THR A 339 17.59 4.18 -10.60
CA THR A 339 16.71 3.01 -10.79
C THR A 339 15.70 3.19 -11.93
N ARG A 340 15.43 4.44 -12.35
CA ARG A 340 14.61 4.90 -13.50
C ARG A 340 13.13 4.51 -13.52
N LYS A 341 12.74 3.34 -13.02
CA LYS A 341 11.37 2.81 -13.00
C LYS A 341 11.10 2.04 -11.70
N ALA A 342 9.84 1.98 -11.30
CA ALA A 342 9.38 1.01 -10.30
C ALA A 342 9.77 -0.43 -10.67
N ALA A 343 10.11 -1.24 -9.67
CA ALA A 343 10.54 -2.63 -9.85
C ALA A 343 9.40 -3.55 -10.29
N ALA A 344 8.21 -3.29 -9.77
CA ALA A 344 7.01 -4.09 -10.02
C ALA A 344 5.78 -3.20 -10.24
N VAL A 345 4.79 -3.76 -10.96
CA VAL A 345 3.47 -3.16 -11.19
C VAL A 345 2.43 -4.19 -10.83
N MET A 346 1.40 -3.77 -10.10
CA MET A 346 0.22 -4.58 -9.82
C MET A 346 -0.97 -4.08 -10.64
N PRO A 347 -1.54 -4.87 -11.56
CA PRO A 347 -2.80 -4.53 -12.21
C PRO A 347 -3.97 -4.61 -11.25
N TYR A 348 -4.94 -3.70 -11.36
CA TYR A 348 -6.11 -3.71 -10.48
C TYR A 348 -7.08 -4.85 -10.81
N TYR A 349 -7.97 -5.18 -9.87
CA TYR A 349 -9.04 -6.15 -10.08
C TYR A 349 -9.99 -5.74 -11.21
N THR A 350 -10.24 -4.44 -11.34
CA THR A 350 -11.30 -3.86 -12.19
C THR A 350 -11.25 -4.33 -13.63
N VAL A 351 -12.43 -4.36 -14.25
CA VAL A 351 -12.60 -4.32 -15.70
C VAL A 351 -12.65 -2.85 -16.14
N SER A 352 -11.63 -2.37 -16.85
CA SER A 352 -11.64 -1.01 -17.42
C SER A 352 -12.60 -0.91 -18.60
N HIS A 353 -13.82 -0.45 -18.32
CA HIS A 353 -14.94 -0.51 -19.25
C HIS A 353 -14.72 0.38 -20.48
N GLY A 354 -14.85 -0.21 -21.68
CA GLY A 354 -14.74 0.53 -22.94
C GLY A 354 -13.31 0.91 -23.35
N VAL A 355 -12.30 0.52 -22.58
CA VAL A 355 -10.89 0.83 -22.87
C VAL A 355 -10.27 -0.16 -23.86
N ASP A 356 -10.59 -1.45 -23.75
CA ASP A 356 -10.09 -2.49 -24.65
C ASP A 356 -10.82 -2.41 -26.02
N PRO A 357 -10.11 -2.11 -27.12
CA PRO A 357 -10.74 -1.94 -28.44
C PRO A 357 -11.32 -3.23 -29.01
N SER A 358 -10.94 -4.40 -28.48
CA SER A 358 -11.58 -5.68 -28.84
C SER A 358 -12.97 -5.85 -28.23
N GLY A 359 -13.33 -5.02 -27.25
CA GLY A 359 -14.56 -5.14 -26.47
C GLY A 359 -14.53 -6.23 -25.39
N LYS A 360 -13.38 -6.89 -25.14
CA LYS A 360 -13.23 -7.89 -24.08
C LYS A 360 -13.43 -7.24 -22.70
N LYS A 361 -14.27 -7.85 -21.87
CA LYS A 361 -14.62 -7.36 -20.52
C LYS A 361 -14.05 -8.28 -19.45
N VAL A 362 -12.75 -8.19 -19.22
CA VAL A 362 -12.03 -8.98 -18.19
C VAL A 362 -11.24 -8.07 -17.28
N GLY A 363 -10.99 -8.53 -16.05
CA GLY A 363 -10.16 -7.80 -15.09
C GLY A 363 -8.79 -7.48 -15.67
N ASN A 364 -8.16 -6.39 -15.22
CA ASN A 364 -6.96 -5.86 -15.86
C ASN A 364 -5.79 -6.86 -15.91
N GLY A 365 -5.65 -7.73 -14.90
CA GLY A 365 -4.67 -8.82 -14.89
C GLY A 365 -4.88 -9.89 -15.98
N PHE A 366 -6.06 -9.98 -16.58
CA PHE A 366 -6.41 -10.89 -17.68
C PHE A 366 -6.49 -10.19 -19.05
N SER A 367 -6.32 -8.87 -19.10
CA SER A 367 -6.40 -8.10 -20.35
C SER A 367 -5.03 -8.00 -21.01
N LYS A 368 -4.90 -8.64 -22.19
CA LYS A 368 -3.73 -8.47 -23.06
C LYS A 368 -3.56 -7.01 -23.49
N TYR A 369 -4.65 -6.29 -23.73
CA TYR A 369 -4.58 -4.88 -24.13
C TYR A 369 -3.95 -4.03 -23.02
N ILE A 370 -4.44 -4.15 -21.78
CA ILE A 370 -3.94 -3.37 -20.64
C ILE A 370 -2.51 -3.76 -20.26
N VAL A 371 -2.20 -5.06 -20.19
CA VAL A 371 -0.89 -5.54 -19.70
C VAL A 371 0.14 -5.58 -20.81
N THR A 372 -0.15 -6.17 -21.96
CA THR A 372 0.84 -6.28 -23.05
C THR A 372 0.84 -5.06 -23.95
N ASP A 373 -0.30 -4.66 -24.52
CA ASP A 373 -0.29 -3.65 -25.58
C ASP A 373 -0.03 -2.23 -25.03
N LEU A 374 -0.62 -1.88 -23.89
CA LEU A 374 -0.35 -0.59 -23.23
C LEU A 374 0.93 -0.65 -22.39
N LEU A 375 0.96 -1.44 -21.31
CA LEU A 375 2.06 -1.39 -20.34
C LEU A 375 3.40 -1.87 -20.93
N ARG A 376 3.45 -3.05 -21.55
CA ARG A 376 4.71 -3.57 -22.12
C ARG A 376 5.10 -2.84 -23.41
N ASN A 377 4.19 -2.76 -24.38
CA ASN A 377 4.54 -2.33 -25.74
C ASN A 377 4.52 -0.80 -25.89
N ARG A 378 3.41 -0.13 -25.58
CA ARG A 378 3.27 1.33 -25.74
C ARG A 378 4.16 2.09 -24.76
N TYR A 379 4.20 1.66 -23.50
CA TYR A 379 4.93 2.36 -22.43
C TYR A 379 6.28 1.73 -22.05
N GLY A 380 6.67 0.63 -22.69
CA GLY A 380 8.02 0.07 -22.57
C GLY A 380 8.37 -0.40 -21.16
N TYR A 381 7.41 -0.87 -20.37
CA TYR A 381 7.66 -1.37 -19.02
C TYR A 381 8.14 -2.83 -19.03
N ASN A 382 9.35 -3.08 -18.53
CA ASN A 382 9.98 -4.40 -18.57
C ASN A 382 10.15 -5.09 -17.21
N GLY A 383 9.74 -4.45 -16.10
CA GLY A 383 9.81 -5.02 -14.75
C GLY A 383 8.76 -6.10 -14.47
N VAL A 384 8.56 -6.47 -13.21
CA VAL A 384 7.58 -7.51 -12.84
C VAL A 384 6.15 -6.98 -13.00
N VAL A 385 5.26 -7.81 -13.54
CA VAL A 385 3.80 -7.63 -13.40
C VAL A 385 3.28 -8.73 -12.47
N CYS A 386 2.88 -8.35 -11.26
CA CYS A 386 2.29 -9.25 -10.27
C CYS A 386 0.79 -9.01 -10.23
N THR A 387 -0.04 -10.06 -10.23
CA THR A 387 -1.48 -9.86 -10.00
C THR A 387 -1.73 -9.31 -8.60
N ASP A 388 -2.88 -8.65 -8.43
CA ASP A 388 -3.44 -8.46 -7.10
C ASP A 388 -3.88 -9.81 -6.49
N TRP A 389 -4.25 -9.82 -5.22
CA TRP A 389 -4.44 -11.03 -4.42
C TRP A 389 -5.71 -11.80 -4.79
N GLY A 390 -5.53 -13.06 -5.21
CA GLY A 390 -6.64 -14.00 -5.40
C GLY A 390 -7.48 -13.75 -6.66
N ILE A 391 -6.94 -13.09 -7.70
CA ILE A 391 -7.66 -12.93 -8.97
C ILE A 391 -8.01 -14.28 -9.63
N THR A 392 -7.25 -15.33 -9.31
CA THR A 392 -7.44 -16.68 -9.86
C THR A 392 -8.46 -17.51 -9.08
N HIS A 393 -8.86 -17.07 -7.88
CA HIS A 393 -9.79 -17.81 -7.02
C HIS A 393 -11.25 -17.55 -7.38
N ASP A 394 -12.09 -18.52 -7.03
CA ASP A 394 -13.54 -18.36 -7.03
C ASP A 394 -13.97 -17.44 -5.87
N TYR A 395 -15.10 -16.77 -6.07
CA TYR A 395 -15.75 -15.97 -5.03
C TYR A 395 -17.04 -16.66 -4.59
N SER A 396 -17.36 -16.63 -3.29
CA SER A 396 -18.51 -17.35 -2.74
C SER A 396 -19.82 -16.60 -3.00
N SER A 397 -19.89 -15.31 -2.68
CA SER A 397 -21.08 -14.46 -2.92
C SER A 397 -20.69 -13.06 -3.39
N ILE A 398 -21.68 -12.20 -3.67
CA ILE A 398 -21.45 -10.84 -4.20
C ILE A 398 -20.78 -9.95 -3.14
N GLU A 399 -21.09 -10.22 -1.88
CA GLU A 399 -20.68 -9.51 -0.68
C GLU A 399 -19.31 -9.92 -0.16
N GLU A 400 -18.77 -11.05 -0.64
CA GLU A 400 -17.51 -11.64 -0.15
C GLU A 400 -16.33 -11.24 -1.04
N ALA A 401 -15.17 -11.06 -0.40
CA ALA A 401 -13.92 -10.65 -1.05
C ALA A 401 -12.94 -11.82 -1.30
N ASP A 402 -13.44 -13.07 -1.37
CA ASP A 402 -12.62 -14.30 -1.37
C ASP A 402 -12.07 -14.72 -2.75
N GLY A 403 -12.53 -14.09 -3.84
CA GLY A 403 -11.98 -14.26 -5.20
C GLY A 403 -12.33 -13.09 -6.13
N LYS A 404 -11.48 -12.82 -7.13
CA LYS A 404 -11.64 -11.65 -8.04
C LYS A 404 -11.39 -11.98 -9.51
N CYS A 405 -11.98 -13.09 -9.98
CA CYS A 405 -11.81 -13.61 -11.35
C CYS A 405 -12.68 -12.90 -12.40
N TRP A 406 -12.77 -11.56 -12.33
CA TRP A 406 -13.72 -10.76 -13.09
C TRP A 406 -13.61 -10.96 -14.61
N GLY A 407 -14.72 -11.35 -15.23
CA GLY A 407 -14.85 -11.65 -16.66
C GLY A 407 -14.30 -13.01 -17.11
N VAL A 408 -13.74 -13.80 -16.21
CA VAL A 408 -13.23 -15.16 -16.45
C VAL A 408 -13.76 -16.16 -15.41
N GLU A 409 -14.92 -15.86 -14.83
CA GLU A 409 -15.54 -16.62 -13.73
C GLU A 409 -15.83 -18.08 -14.15
N ALA A 410 -16.13 -18.32 -15.42
CA ALA A 410 -16.41 -19.66 -15.94
C ALA A 410 -15.18 -20.55 -16.16
N LEU A 411 -13.96 -19.99 -16.08
CA LEU A 411 -12.72 -20.75 -16.27
C LEU A 411 -12.30 -21.45 -14.98
N SER A 412 -11.63 -22.59 -15.10
CA SER A 412 -10.98 -23.24 -13.96
C SER A 412 -9.78 -22.43 -13.45
N ILE A 413 -9.35 -22.66 -12.20
CA ILE A 413 -8.18 -21.98 -11.62
C ILE A 413 -6.93 -22.11 -12.53
N PRO A 414 -6.55 -23.29 -13.06
CA PRO A 414 -5.47 -23.40 -14.06
C PRO A 414 -5.68 -22.57 -15.33
N GLN A 415 -6.89 -22.55 -15.88
CA GLN A 415 -7.20 -21.76 -17.07
C GLN A 415 -7.08 -20.25 -16.81
N ARG A 416 -7.42 -19.78 -15.60
CA ARG A 416 -7.22 -18.37 -15.20
C ARG A 416 -5.73 -18.02 -15.14
N HIS A 417 -4.90 -18.89 -14.58
CA HIS A 417 -3.43 -18.72 -14.62
C HIS A 417 -2.93 -18.65 -16.07
N TYR A 418 -3.44 -19.53 -16.94
CA TYR A 418 -3.09 -19.55 -18.36
C TYR A 418 -3.46 -18.24 -19.07
N GLU A 419 -4.68 -17.72 -18.86
CA GLU A 419 -5.12 -16.44 -19.45
C GLU A 419 -4.29 -15.25 -18.96
N ALA A 420 -3.96 -15.19 -17.67
CA ALA A 420 -3.09 -14.15 -17.12
C ALA A 420 -1.66 -14.21 -17.73
N LEU A 421 -1.11 -15.42 -17.92
CA LEU A 421 0.20 -15.59 -18.57
C LEU A 421 0.20 -15.13 -20.02
N LYS A 422 -0.89 -15.38 -20.76
CA LYS A 422 -1.12 -14.88 -22.12
C LYS A 422 -1.29 -13.36 -22.15
N ALA A 423 -1.90 -12.77 -21.13
CA ALA A 423 -2.03 -11.33 -20.99
C ALA A 423 -0.68 -10.64 -20.74
N GLY A 424 0.29 -11.34 -20.12
CA GLY A 424 1.65 -10.85 -19.88
C GLY A 424 2.05 -10.72 -18.41
N VAL A 425 1.26 -11.29 -17.49
CA VAL A 425 1.53 -11.36 -16.04
C VAL A 425 2.72 -12.26 -15.74
N ASP A 426 3.59 -11.88 -14.81
CA ASP A 426 4.75 -12.69 -14.42
C ASP A 426 4.53 -13.48 -13.12
N GLN A 427 3.71 -12.98 -12.18
CA GLN A 427 3.57 -13.50 -10.82
C GLN A 427 2.13 -13.41 -10.28
N PHE A 428 1.74 -14.31 -9.38
CA PHE A 428 0.37 -14.46 -8.87
C PHE A 428 0.26 -14.18 -7.37
N GLY A 429 -0.38 -13.05 -7.02
CA GLY A 429 -0.73 -12.63 -5.67
C GLY A 429 -1.64 -13.63 -4.94
N GLY A 430 -1.25 -14.06 -3.75
CA GLY A 430 -2.09 -14.86 -2.84
C GLY A 430 -2.16 -16.36 -3.12
N ASN A 431 -1.27 -16.90 -3.96
CA ASN A 431 -1.24 -18.31 -4.37
C ASN A 431 -0.05 -19.03 -3.70
N ASN A 432 -0.31 -20.11 -2.97
CA ASN A 432 0.73 -20.91 -2.29
C ASN A 432 1.05 -22.24 -3.00
N ASP A 433 0.27 -22.63 -4.03
CA ASP A 433 0.36 -23.92 -4.71
C ASP A 433 0.81 -23.72 -6.17
N LYS A 434 1.89 -24.40 -6.58
CA LYS A 434 2.41 -24.31 -7.96
C LYS A 434 1.63 -25.15 -8.98
N GLY A 435 0.79 -26.09 -8.53
CA GLY A 435 0.04 -27.01 -9.37
C GLY A 435 -0.73 -26.34 -10.52
N PRO A 436 -1.56 -25.31 -10.25
CA PRO A 436 -2.25 -24.56 -11.29
C PRO A 436 -1.33 -23.88 -12.31
N VAL A 437 -0.17 -23.38 -11.88
CA VAL A 437 0.83 -22.76 -12.77
C VAL A 437 1.46 -23.81 -13.69
N LEU A 438 1.76 -25.01 -13.18
CA LEU A 438 2.29 -26.12 -13.97
C LEU A 438 1.28 -26.66 -14.98
N GLU A 439 -0.01 -26.65 -14.64
CA GLU A 439 -1.07 -26.99 -15.59
C GLU A 439 -1.20 -25.91 -16.68
N ALA A 440 -1.06 -24.62 -16.33
CA ALA A 440 -0.98 -23.54 -17.32
C ALA A 440 0.24 -23.66 -18.25
N TYR A 441 1.40 -24.13 -17.75
CA TYR A 441 2.57 -24.46 -18.58
C TYR A 441 2.25 -25.55 -19.61
N ARG A 442 1.52 -26.60 -19.19
CA ARG A 442 1.08 -27.68 -20.08
C ARG A 442 0.11 -27.18 -21.16
N MET A 443 -0.83 -26.30 -20.80
CA MET A 443 -1.72 -25.65 -21.77
C MET A 443 -0.93 -24.82 -22.79
N TRP A 444 0.04 -24.01 -22.33
CA TRP A 444 0.91 -23.24 -23.22
C TRP A 444 1.73 -24.13 -24.14
N THR A 445 2.29 -25.22 -23.61
CA THR A 445 3.05 -26.20 -24.38
C THR A 445 2.20 -26.84 -25.48
N ALA A 446 0.94 -27.17 -25.17
CA ALA A 446 0.01 -27.74 -26.14
C ALA A 446 -0.36 -26.74 -27.26
N GLU A 447 -0.50 -25.45 -26.94
CA GLU A 447 -0.90 -24.41 -27.90
C GLU A 447 0.28 -23.87 -28.73
N PHE A 448 1.44 -23.65 -28.10
CA PHE A 448 2.58 -22.94 -28.72
C PHE A 448 3.89 -23.73 -28.77
N GLY A 449 3.93 -24.95 -28.23
CA GLY A 449 5.11 -25.81 -28.17
C GLY A 449 6.01 -25.58 -26.95
N GLU A 450 6.79 -26.60 -26.60
CA GLU A 450 7.61 -26.65 -25.38
C GLU A 450 8.66 -25.52 -25.32
N LYS A 451 9.32 -25.23 -26.45
CA LYS A 451 10.31 -24.14 -26.53
C LYS A 451 9.68 -22.79 -26.16
N SER A 452 8.49 -22.50 -26.70
CA SER A 452 7.76 -21.26 -26.40
C SER A 452 7.32 -21.19 -24.93
N ALA A 453 6.86 -22.32 -24.38
CA ALA A 453 6.49 -22.41 -22.96
C ALA A 453 7.69 -22.14 -22.05
N ARG A 454 8.84 -22.75 -22.36
CA ARG A 454 10.08 -22.56 -21.61
C ARG A 454 10.54 -21.11 -21.65
N GLU A 455 10.63 -20.50 -22.84
CA GLU A 455 11.01 -19.09 -23.00
C GLU A 455 10.05 -18.15 -22.27
N ARG A 456 8.74 -18.45 -22.28
CA ARG A 456 7.74 -17.67 -21.55
C ARG A 456 7.98 -17.70 -20.04
N PHE A 457 8.28 -18.86 -19.49
CA PHE A 457 8.52 -19.07 -18.06
C PHE A 457 9.87 -18.48 -17.63
N GLU A 458 10.94 -18.72 -18.39
CA GLU A 458 12.26 -18.13 -18.14
C GLU A 458 12.21 -16.60 -18.14
N ARG A 459 11.44 -15.99 -19.04
CA ARG A 459 11.24 -14.54 -19.05
C ARG A 459 10.60 -14.01 -17.76
N SER A 460 9.63 -14.73 -17.18
CA SER A 460 9.09 -14.39 -15.85
C SER A 460 10.17 -14.55 -14.78
N ALA A 461 10.89 -15.68 -14.80
CA ALA A 461 11.93 -15.98 -13.83
C ALA A 461 13.02 -14.90 -13.80
N ILE A 462 13.51 -14.44 -14.96
CA ILE A 462 14.51 -13.37 -15.07
C ILE A 462 14.04 -12.11 -14.34
N ARG A 463 12.82 -11.65 -14.61
CA ARG A 463 12.25 -10.44 -13.97
C ARG A 463 12.14 -10.58 -12.46
N LEU A 464 11.70 -11.76 -11.99
CA LEU A 464 11.50 -12.03 -10.57
C LEU A 464 12.82 -12.15 -9.82
N LEU A 465 13.79 -12.86 -10.39
CA LEU A 465 15.13 -13.00 -9.85
C LEU A 465 15.86 -11.67 -9.81
N LEU A 466 15.68 -10.82 -10.82
CA LEU A 466 16.31 -9.50 -10.89
C LEU A 466 15.95 -8.62 -9.68
N ASN A 467 14.70 -8.64 -9.22
CA ASN A 467 14.29 -7.92 -8.02
C ASN A 467 14.98 -8.45 -6.74
N ILE A 468 15.39 -9.72 -6.71
CA ILE A 468 16.10 -10.34 -5.59
C ILE A 468 17.60 -10.00 -5.66
N PHE A 469 18.23 -10.09 -6.85
CA PHE A 469 19.63 -9.72 -7.03
C PHE A 469 19.90 -8.25 -6.75
N ARG A 470 19.04 -7.35 -7.24
CA ARG A 470 19.17 -5.89 -7.06
C ARG A 470 19.20 -5.45 -5.60
N THR A 471 18.57 -6.21 -4.70
CA THR A 471 18.50 -5.90 -3.27
C THR A 471 19.59 -6.61 -2.44
N GLY A 472 20.53 -7.30 -3.09
CA GLY A 472 21.66 -7.97 -2.45
C GLY A 472 21.29 -9.20 -1.61
N LEU A 473 20.07 -9.72 -1.77
CA LEU A 473 19.59 -10.86 -0.97
C LEU A 473 20.37 -12.16 -1.29
N PHE A 474 20.90 -12.31 -2.49
CA PHE A 474 21.72 -13.46 -2.83
C PHE A 474 23.04 -13.47 -2.05
N GLU A 475 23.62 -12.30 -1.75
CA GLU A 475 24.85 -12.21 -0.98
C GLU A 475 24.58 -12.29 0.52
N ASN A 476 23.68 -11.45 1.03
CA ASN A 476 23.32 -11.46 2.44
C ASN A 476 21.83 -11.17 2.66
N PRO A 477 21.01 -12.21 2.88
CA PRO A 477 19.61 -12.03 3.24
C PRO A 477 19.38 -11.97 4.76
N TYR A 478 20.42 -12.13 5.58
CA TYR A 478 20.31 -12.14 7.04
C TYR A 478 20.39 -10.71 7.60
N VAL A 479 19.64 -10.47 8.67
CA VAL A 479 19.58 -9.19 9.39
C VAL A 479 19.99 -9.37 10.84
N ASP A 480 20.60 -8.34 11.42
CA ASP A 480 21.04 -8.35 12.82
C ASP A 480 19.88 -7.91 13.73
N PRO A 481 19.35 -8.78 14.61
CA PRO A 481 18.22 -8.45 15.49
C PRO A 481 18.45 -7.24 16.41
N ASP A 482 19.68 -7.03 16.89
CA ASP A 482 20.01 -5.90 17.76
C ASP A 482 19.98 -4.58 16.96
N ARG A 483 20.54 -4.60 15.75
CA ARG A 483 20.46 -3.46 14.82
C ARG A 483 19.02 -3.19 14.41
N THR A 484 18.21 -4.24 14.22
CA THR A 484 16.79 -4.09 13.88
C THR A 484 16.04 -3.35 14.99
N GLU A 485 16.22 -3.73 16.25
CA GLU A 485 15.59 -3.02 17.37
C GLU A 485 16.09 -1.58 17.54
N ALA A 486 17.35 -1.32 17.23
CA ALA A 486 17.90 0.04 17.28
C ALA A 486 17.40 0.94 16.13
N THR A 487 17.03 0.35 14.98
CA THR A 487 16.64 1.09 13.77
C THR A 487 15.15 1.38 13.73
N VAL A 488 14.31 0.35 13.94
CA VAL A 488 12.87 0.44 13.74
C VAL A 488 12.24 1.26 14.88
N GLY A 489 11.53 2.32 14.51
CA GLY A 489 10.88 3.23 15.46
C GLY A 489 11.85 4.10 16.25
N ASN A 490 13.08 4.30 15.76
CA ASN A 490 14.04 5.13 16.47
C ASN A 490 13.54 6.58 16.63
N PRO A 491 14.04 7.33 17.63
CA PRO A 491 13.53 8.67 17.92
C PRO A 491 13.63 9.67 16.77
N GLU A 492 14.66 9.59 15.92
CA GLU A 492 14.83 10.48 14.77
C GLU A 492 13.75 10.21 13.71
N PHE A 493 13.47 8.94 13.42
CA PHE A 493 12.45 8.55 12.46
C PHE A 493 11.05 8.88 12.97
N MET A 494 10.78 8.65 14.26
CA MET A 494 9.53 9.05 14.92
C MET A 494 9.32 10.56 14.84
N GLN A 495 10.37 11.35 15.07
CA GLN A 495 10.29 12.81 14.98
C GLN A 495 10.04 13.28 13.54
N ALA A 496 10.66 12.66 12.54
CA ALA A 496 10.42 12.98 11.14
C ALA A 496 8.97 12.69 10.73
N GLY A 497 8.43 11.53 11.14
CA GLY A 497 7.04 11.18 10.91
C GLY A 497 6.07 12.13 11.63
N TYR A 498 6.36 12.51 12.86
CA TYR A 498 5.55 13.49 13.61
C TYR A 498 5.56 14.88 12.96
N GLU A 499 6.71 15.34 12.45
CA GLU A 499 6.80 16.59 11.69
C GLU A 499 5.95 16.53 10.41
N ALA A 500 5.94 15.40 9.70
CA ALA A 500 5.07 15.21 8.55
C ALA A 500 3.59 15.28 8.94
N GLN A 501 3.20 14.70 10.09
CA GLN A 501 1.82 14.80 10.60
C GLN A 501 1.41 16.24 10.91
N LEU A 502 2.29 17.05 11.49
CA LEU A 502 2.02 18.46 11.76
C LEU A 502 1.81 19.24 10.45
N ARG A 503 2.56 18.90 9.40
CA ARG A 503 2.46 19.52 8.07
C ARG A 503 1.29 19.01 7.23
N SER A 504 0.50 18.05 7.71
CA SER A 504 -0.61 17.43 6.97
C SER A 504 -2.01 17.77 7.50
N VAL A 505 -2.14 18.52 8.59
CA VAL A 505 -3.46 18.92 9.13
C VAL A 505 -3.92 20.20 8.43
N VAL A 506 -5.05 20.13 7.73
CA VAL A 506 -5.60 21.26 6.97
C VAL A 506 -6.57 22.04 7.85
N LEU A 507 -6.35 23.34 8.00
CA LEU A 507 -7.33 24.26 8.59
C LEU A 507 -8.25 24.78 7.48
N LEU A 508 -9.53 24.43 7.52
CA LEU A 508 -10.51 24.83 6.50
C LEU A 508 -11.20 26.15 6.84
N LYS A 509 -11.54 26.32 8.12
CA LYS A 509 -12.31 27.46 8.62
C LYS A 509 -11.70 27.93 9.93
N ASN A 510 -11.63 29.24 10.10
CA ASN A 510 -11.16 29.87 11.33
C ASN A 510 -11.88 31.19 11.61
N ARG A 511 -13.16 31.10 11.95
CA ARG A 511 -14.02 32.25 12.22
C ARG A 511 -13.52 33.04 13.42
N ALA A 512 -13.48 34.36 13.27
CA ALA A 512 -13.10 35.31 14.31
C ALA A 512 -11.78 34.93 15.04
N GLU A 513 -10.82 34.38 14.29
CA GLU A 513 -9.51 33.95 14.80
C GLU A 513 -9.66 33.01 16.02
N THR A 514 -10.62 32.07 15.94
CA THR A 514 -10.86 31.07 16.99
C THR A 514 -9.59 30.30 17.33
N LEU A 515 -8.79 29.96 16.33
CA LEU A 515 -7.48 29.35 16.47
C LEU A 515 -6.37 30.34 16.08
N PRO A 516 -5.20 30.30 16.75
CA PRO A 516 -4.83 29.35 17.81
C PRO A 516 -5.48 29.68 19.17
N ALA A 517 -5.89 28.66 19.91
CA ALA A 517 -6.51 28.80 21.24
C ALA A 517 -5.50 29.00 22.39
N SER A 518 -4.39 29.69 22.12
CA SER A 518 -3.24 29.85 23.03
C SER A 518 -3.56 30.57 24.35
N THR A 519 -4.58 31.42 24.38
CA THR A 519 -4.99 32.17 25.57
C THR A 519 -6.15 31.53 26.34
N ARG A 520 -6.73 30.44 25.83
CA ARG A 520 -7.85 29.73 26.45
C ARG A 520 -7.32 28.72 27.48
N ARG A 521 -8.04 28.56 28.58
CA ARG A 521 -7.65 27.72 29.72
C ARG A 521 -8.42 26.42 29.77
N SER A 522 -9.75 26.48 29.62
CA SER A 522 -10.62 25.31 29.79
C SER A 522 -11.26 24.84 28.49
N VAL A 523 -11.29 23.52 28.28
CA VAL A 523 -11.88 22.88 27.09
C VAL A 523 -12.95 21.88 27.47
N TYR A 524 -14.08 21.92 26.76
CA TYR A 524 -15.09 20.87 26.80
C TYR A 524 -14.86 19.84 25.70
N LEU A 525 -14.94 18.57 26.06
CA LEU A 525 -14.90 17.44 25.12
C LEU A 525 -16.23 16.70 25.23
N PRO A 526 -17.11 16.75 24.21
CA PRO A 526 -18.30 15.93 24.22
C PRO A 526 -17.92 14.44 24.18
N GLU A 527 -18.68 13.63 24.90
CA GLU A 527 -18.59 12.18 24.79
C GLU A 527 -18.98 11.74 23.36
N CYS A 528 -18.21 10.80 22.80
CA CYS A 528 -18.68 10.00 21.68
C CYS A 528 -19.42 8.77 22.22
N GLY A 529 -20.23 8.10 21.37
CA GLY A 529 -21.16 7.04 21.78
C GLY A 529 -20.60 6.04 22.82
N GLN A 530 -21.49 5.47 23.65
CA GLN A 530 -21.15 4.63 24.82
C GLN A 530 -20.34 5.36 25.92
N SER A 531 -20.45 6.68 26.03
CA SER A 531 -19.78 7.49 27.06
C SER A 531 -18.25 7.37 27.08
N ARG A 532 -17.66 7.28 25.88
CA ARG A 532 -16.22 7.26 25.69
C ARG A 532 -15.74 8.64 25.23
N LEU A 533 -14.55 9.05 25.68
CA LEU A 533 -13.92 10.26 25.15
C LEU A 533 -13.15 9.93 23.86
N PRO A 534 -13.23 10.80 22.83
CA PRO A 534 -12.63 10.55 21.52
C PRO A 534 -11.10 10.72 21.49
N VAL A 535 -10.52 11.16 22.61
CA VAL A 535 -9.09 11.41 22.80
C VAL A 535 -8.70 11.07 24.24
N ASP A 536 -7.47 10.64 24.44
CA ASP A 536 -6.91 10.43 25.77
C ASP A 536 -6.88 11.75 26.56
N THR A 537 -7.59 11.79 27.69
CA THR A 537 -7.65 12.97 28.56
C THR A 537 -6.31 13.36 29.14
N SER A 538 -5.39 12.42 29.35
CA SER A 538 -4.04 12.71 29.83
C SER A 538 -3.26 13.54 28.81
N LEU A 539 -3.50 13.32 27.51
CA LEU A 539 -2.92 14.12 26.44
C LEU A 539 -3.50 15.53 26.45
N VAL A 540 -4.83 15.67 26.52
CA VAL A 540 -5.49 17.00 26.49
C VAL A 540 -5.09 17.86 27.70
N LYS A 541 -4.94 17.25 28.88
CA LYS A 541 -4.48 17.93 30.11
C LYS A 541 -3.07 18.54 30.01
N GLN A 542 -2.29 18.18 29.00
CA GLN A 542 -0.99 18.83 28.71
C GLN A 542 -1.14 20.19 28.01
N TYR A 543 -2.36 20.52 27.57
CA TYR A 543 -2.68 21.74 26.82
C TYR A 543 -3.72 22.60 27.54
N TYR A 544 -4.78 21.99 28.07
CA TYR A 544 -5.95 22.68 28.63
C TYR A 544 -6.49 21.97 29.87
N GLU A 545 -7.17 22.73 30.72
CA GLU A 545 -7.99 22.18 31.80
C GLU A 545 -9.27 21.57 31.21
N LEU A 546 -9.65 20.37 31.64
CA LEU A 546 -10.90 19.74 31.19
C LEU A 546 -12.07 20.32 31.97
N ALA A 547 -13.02 20.92 31.27
CA ALA A 547 -14.25 21.40 31.85
C ALA A 547 -15.23 20.24 32.07
N GLU A 548 -15.88 20.22 33.25
CA GLU A 548 -16.91 19.23 33.57
C GLU A 548 -18.20 19.41 32.77
N SER A 549 -18.44 20.63 32.26
CA SER A 549 -19.62 20.96 31.49
C SER A 549 -19.32 22.05 30.45
N PRO A 550 -20.15 22.15 29.39
CA PRO A 550 -20.02 23.19 28.36
C PRO A 550 -19.99 24.59 28.96
N GLU A 551 -20.77 24.87 30.00
CA GLU A 551 -20.89 26.19 30.63
C GLU A 551 -19.57 26.67 31.23
N ASN A 552 -18.76 25.75 31.76
CA ASN A 552 -17.49 26.02 32.42
C ASN A 552 -16.28 26.05 31.46
N ALA A 553 -16.48 25.74 30.18
CA ALA A 553 -15.42 25.73 29.18
C ALA A 553 -15.27 27.07 28.46
N ASP A 554 -14.04 27.43 28.08
CA ASP A 554 -13.76 28.57 27.19
C ASP A 554 -14.10 28.24 25.73
N PHE A 555 -13.97 26.97 25.34
CA PHE A 555 -14.27 26.44 24.00
C PHE A 555 -14.47 24.93 24.05
N ALA A 556 -14.94 24.34 22.94
CA ALA A 556 -15.10 22.90 22.80
C ALA A 556 -14.31 22.36 21.61
N ILE A 557 -13.84 21.11 21.73
CA ILE A 557 -13.27 20.35 20.61
C ILE A 557 -14.15 19.13 20.37
N VAL A 558 -14.72 19.03 19.18
CA VAL A 558 -15.55 17.89 18.76
C VAL A 558 -14.78 17.10 17.71
N PHE A 559 -14.39 15.88 18.07
CA PHE A 559 -13.75 14.96 17.14
C PHE A 559 -14.82 14.10 16.47
N ILE A 560 -14.86 14.11 15.15
CA ILE A 560 -15.75 13.31 14.32
C ILE A 560 -14.95 12.61 13.22
N ASP A 561 -15.49 11.57 12.64
CA ASP A 561 -15.00 10.94 11.41
C ASP A 561 -15.86 11.43 10.23
N GLU A 562 -15.36 11.37 9.00
CA GLU A 562 -16.18 11.70 7.83
C GLU A 562 -17.45 10.83 7.75
N PRO A 563 -18.52 11.26 7.05
CA PRO A 563 -19.72 10.44 6.91
C PRO A 563 -19.46 9.05 6.31
N ASP A 564 -19.97 8.02 6.98
CA ASP A 564 -19.89 6.63 6.52
C ASP A 564 -21.22 6.17 5.90
N GLY A 565 -21.31 6.32 4.58
CA GLY A 565 -22.43 5.85 3.76
C GLY A 565 -22.41 4.37 3.38
N GLY A 566 -21.47 3.57 3.91
CA GLY A 566 -21.31 2.14 3.58
C GLY A 566 -20.57 1.88 2.25
N CYS A 567 -20.63 0.62 1.79
CA CYS A 567 -19.86 0.13 0.64
C CYS A 567 -20.60 0.20 -0.72
N GLY A 568 -21.85 0.67 -0.73
CA GLY A 568 -22.66 0.79 -1.94
C GLY A 568 -23.42 -0.48 -2.34
N TYR A 569 -23.46 -1.49 -1.46
CA TYR A 569 -24.27 -2.70 -1.61
C TYR A 569 -24.96 -3.07 -0.27
N ASP A 570 -26.23 -3.50 -0.35
CA ASP A 570 -27.04 -3.94 0.78
C ASP A 570 -27.78 -5.23 0.42
N ALA A 571 -27.38 -6.34 1.04
CA ALA A 571 -28.04 -7.64 0.86
C ALA A 571 -29.53 -7.60 1.28
N ALA A 572 -29.89 -6.79 2.27
CA ALA A 572 -31.27 -6.67 2.72
C ALA A 572 -32.15 -5.93 1.70
N ASP A 573 -31.60 -5.02 0.89
CA ASP A 573 -32.30 -4.44 -0.26
C ASP A 573 -32.59 -5.51 -1.31
N ARG A 574 -31.60 -6.36 -1.62
CA ARG A 574 -31.75 -7.47 -2.56
C ARG A 574 -32.82 -8.48 -2.09
N GLU A 575 -32.79 -8.87 -0.82
CA GLU A 575 -33.77 -9.79 -0.22
C GLU A 575 -35.21 -9.25 -0.30
N LYS A 576 -35.39 -7.93 -0.28
CA LYS A 576 -36.69 -7.25 -0.43
C LYS A 576 -37.11 -7.05 -1.90
N GLY A 577 -36.37 -7.61 -2.85
CA GLY A 577 -36.66 -7.52 -4.28
C GLY A 577 -36.00 -6.35 -5.00
N GLY A 578 -35.10 -5.61 -4.34
CA GLY A 578 -34.20 -4.65 -4.99
C GLY A 578 -33.05 -5.34 -5.72
N ASN A 579 -32.18 -4.55 -6.36
CA ASN A 579 -30.97 -5.06 -7.02
C ASN A 579 -29.73 -5.10 -6.11
N GLY A 580 -29.85 -4.77 -4.82
CA GLY A 580 -28.75 -4.76 -3.86
C GLY A 580 -27.91 -3.48 -3.87
N TYR A 581 -27.82 -2.77 -4.99
CA TYR A 581 -27.04 -1.53 -5.08
C TYR A 581 -27.71 -0.37 -4.35
N VAL A 582 -26.99 0.34 -3.50
CA VAL A 582 -27.47 1.51 -2.72
C VAL A 582 -26.48 2.67 -2.86
N PRO A 583 -26.90 3.95 -2.67
CA PRO A 583 -25.96 5.06 -2.73
C PRO A 583 -24.93 4.99 -1.61
N ILE A 584 -23.70 5.41 -1.90
CA ILE A 584 -22.69 5.74 -0.88
C ILE A 584 -22.85 7.22 -0.55
N SER A 585 -23.44 7.52 0.61
CA SER A 585 -23.65 8.90 1.06
C SER A 585 -22.35 9.52 1.55
N LEU A 586 -22.08 10.76 1.14
CA LEU A 586 -21.00 11.60 1.65
C LEU A 586 -21.50 12.69 2.62
N GLN A 587 -22.73 12.55 3.11
CA GLN A 587 -23.37 13.39 4.13
C GLN A 587 -23.81 12.51 5.32
N TYR A 588 -23.93 13.07 6.52
CA TYR A 588 -24.37 12.34 7.73
C TYR A 588 -25.88 12.06 7.72
N GLY A 589 -26.69 13.01 7.24
CA GLY A 589 -28.14 12.87 7.16
C GLY A 589 -28.59 11.83 6.13
N ASP A 590 -29.84 11.37 6.27
CA ASP A 590 -30.49 10.47 5.33
C ASP A 590 -30.37 11.03 3.89
N TYR A 591 -29.90 10.21 2.95
CA TYR A 591 -29.71 10.61 1.56
C TYR A 591 -30.57 9.75 0.62
N THR A 592 -31.38 10.40 -0.22
CA THR A 592 -32.09 9.75 -1.33
C THR A 592 -31.45 10.10 -2.67
N ALA A 593 -31.02 9.09 -3.42
CA ALA A 593 -30.30 9.24 -4.69
C ALA A 593 -31.18 9.65 -5.88
N ARG A 594 -31.70 10.88 -5.87
CA ARG A 594 -32.60 11.40 -6.93
C ARG A 594 -31.86 11.68 -8.24
N HIS A 595 -30.58 12.01 -8.14
CA HIS A 595 -29.72 12.45 -9.25
C HIS A 595 -28.82 11.35 -9.82
N ALA A 596 -28.77 10.18 -9.19
CA ALA A 596 -28.06 9.02 -9.73
C ALA A 596 -28.58 8.63 -11.12
N ARG A 597 -27.72 8.06 -11.95
CA ARG A 597 -28.06 7.61 -13.31
C ARG A 597 -29.16 6.54 -13.25
N PRO A 598 -30.18 6.59 -14.13
CA PRO A 598 -31.22 5.54 -14.20
C PRO A 598 -30.65 4.18 -14.62
N GLU A 599 -29.56 4.18 -15.39
CA GLU A 599 -28.86 2.99 -15.87
C GLU A 599 -27.36 3.14 -15.58
N SER A 600 -26.72 2.04 -15.16
CA SER A 600 -25.27 1.97 -15.06
C SER A 600 -24.61 1.98 -16.44
N ILE A 601 -23.40 2.53 -16.51
CA ILE A 601 -22.54 2.57 -17.70
C ILE A 601 -21.98 1.17 -17.99
N ALA A 602 -21.45 0.49 -16.96
CA ALA A 602 -20.89 -0.84 -17.11
C ALA A 602 -21.91 -1.96 -16.79
N GLY A 603 -21.45 -3.21 -16.93
CA GLY A 603 -22.28 -4.41 -16.71
C GLY A 603 -22.53 -4.73 -15.24
N GLY A 604 -23.22 -5.85 -14.99
CA GLY A 604 -23.44 -6.41 -13.65
C GLY A 604 -22.64 -7.69 -13.39
N ASP A 605 -22.95 -8.37 -12.29
CA ASP A 605 -22.34 -9.65 -11.99
C ASP A 605 -23.06 -10.85 -12.64
N PRO A 606 -22.35 -11.91 -13.09
CA PRO A 606 -23.00 -13.13 -13.58
C PRO A 606 -23.93 -13.81 -12.57
N LYS A 607 -23.75 -13.57 -11.26
CA LYS A 607 -24.65 -14.06 -10.20
C LYS A 607 -25.86 -13.14 -9.96
N GLU A 608 -26.02 -12.06 -10.73
CA GLU A 608 -27.15 -11.13 -10.66
C GLU A 608 -28.11 -11.33 -11.82
N PRO A 609 -29.43 -11.16 -11.59
CA PRO A 609 -30.44 -11.28 -12.65
C PRO A 609 -30.49 -10.06 -13.59
N SER A 610 -29.84 -8.95 -13.22
CA SER A 610 -29.84 -7.70 -13.96
C SER A 610 -28.41 -7.18 -14.09
N ILE A 611 -28.11 -6.57 -15.23
CA ILE A 611 -26.84 -5.88 -15.46
C ILE A 611 -26.87 -4.41 -15.03
N ASN A 612 -28.05 -3.86 -14.73
CA ASN A 612 -28.18 -2.47 -14.29
C ASN A 612 -27.94 -2.34 -12.78
N ARG A 613 -26.86 -1.64 -12.44
CA ARG A 613 -26.39 -1.40 -11.06
C ARG A 613 -26.84 -0.05 -10.49
N SER A 614 -27.82 0.59 -11.11
CA SER A 614 -28.38 1.84 -10.63
C SER A 614 -29.02 1.68 -9.24
N TYR A 615 -28.84 2.71 -8.41
CA TYR A 615 -29.46 2.87 -7.09
C TYR A 615 -30.40 4.10 -7.06
N ARG A 616 -30.82 4.60 -8.23
CA ARG A 616 -31.64 5.81 -8.34
C ARG A 616 -32.93 5.67 -7.54
N GLY A 617 -33.23 6.67 -6.72
CA GLY A 617 -34.42 6.75 -5.88
C GLY A 617 -34.31 5.98 -4.56
N LYS A 618 -33.25 5.21 -4.33
CA LYS A 618 -33.01 4.54 -3.06
C LYS A 618 -32.47 5.50 -1.99
N THR A 619 -32.67 5.13 -0.74
CA THR A 619 -32.26 5.93 0.43
C THR A 619 -31.30 5.14 1.29
N VAL A 620 -30.21 5.77 1.72
CA VAL A 620 -29.26 5.23 2.70
C VAL A 620 -29.22 6.14 3.93
N ARG A 621 -28.75 5.58 5.04
CA ARG A 621 -28.46 6.31 6.27
C ARG A 621 -27.02 6.06 6.65
N SER A 622 -26.27 7.12 6.90
CA SER A 622 -24.88 6.99 7.31
C SER A 622 -24.78 6.37 8.71
N SER A 623 -23.85 5.44 8.89
CA SER A 623 -23.72 4.64 10.12
C SER A 623 -23.36 5.51 11.33
N ASN A 624 -22.59 6.58 11.10
CA ASN A 624 -22.08 7.52 12.09
C ASN A 624 -22.86 8.84 12.18
N ARG A 625 -24.12 8.89 11.73
CA ARG A 625 -24.95 10.12 11.77
C ARG A 625 -25.10 10.78 13.15
N GLU A 626 -24.87 10.04 14.23
CA GLU A 626 -24.95 10.58 15.59
C GLU A 626 -23.82 11.58 15.87
N GLU A 627 -22.71 11.54 15.13
CA GLU A 627 -21.61 12.51 15.22
C GLU A 627 -22.04 13.91 14.76
N LEU A 628 -22.89 14.00 13.73
CA LEU A 628 -23.53 15.27 13.36
C LEU A 628 -24.30 15.87 14.56
N LYS A 629 -25.05 15.03 15.28
CA LYS A 629 -25.79 15.50 16.46
C LYS A 629 -24.86 15.96 17.57
N GLN A 630 -23.67 15.38 17.71
CA GLN A 630 -22.67 15.82 18.67
C GLN A 630 -22.16 17.22 18.35
N VAL A 631 -21.83 17.53 17.10
CA VAL A 631 -21.39 18.88 16.70
C VAL A 631 -22.51 19.90 16.93
N LEU A 632 -23.70 19.63 16.40
CA LEU A 632 -24.86 20.53 16.53
C LEU A 632 -25.29 20.69 18.00
N GLY A 633 -25.24 19.61 18.79
CA GLY A 633 -25.55 19.60 20.21
C GLY A 633 -24.55 20.39 21.03
N THR A 634 -23.26 20.19 20.77
CA THR A 634 -22.19 20.95 21.40
C THR A 634 -22.32 22.43 21.09
N LYS A 635 -22.59 22.82 19.84
CA LYS A 635 -22.82 24.23 19.50
C LYS A 635 -24.00 24.83 20.26
N ARG A 636 -25.12 24.11 20.39
CA ARG A 636 -26.26 24.59 21.19
C ARG A 636 -25.90 24.80 22.66
N LEU A 637 -25.11 23.90 23.25
CA LEU A 637 -24.71 23.98 24.65
C LEU A 637 -23.63 25.06 24.90
N MET A 638 -22.72 25.25 23.95
CA MET A 638 -21.66 26.27 24.03
C MET A 638 -22.17 27.69 23.75
N GLY A 639 -23.28 27.83 23.01
CA GLY A 639 -23.83 29.13 22.63
C GLY A 639 -22.84 29.94 21.78
N ASP A 640 -22.49 31.14 22.25
CA ASP A 640 -21.53 32.03 21.58
C ASP A 640 -20.08 31.57 21.74
N LYS A 641 -19.80 30.60 22.62
CA LYS A 641 -18.45 30.11 22.83
C LYS A 641 -17.98 29.24 21.66
N PRO A 642 -16.68 29.28 21.31
CA PRO A 642 -16.20 28.62 20.11
C PRO A 642 -16.31 27.10 20.14
N VAL A 643 -16.69 26.52 19.00
CA VAL A 643 -16.66 25.08 18.75
C VAL A 643 -15.66 24.78 17.64
N VAL A 644 -14.67 23.95 17.94
CA VAL A 644 -13.67 23.45 16.99
C VAL A 644 -14.07 22.04 16.57
N ALA A 645 -14.38 21.84 15.29
CA ALA A 645 -14.59 20.51 14.73
C ALA A 645 -13.28 19.96 14.16
N VAL A 646 -12.93 18.73 14.56
CA VAL A 646 -11.79 17.99 14.00
C VAL A 646 -12.33 16.77 13.30
N VAL A 647 -12.20 16.73 11.98
CA VAL A 647 -12.68 15.63 11.15
C VAL A 647 -11.49 14.72 10.86
N SER A 648 -11.51 13.47 11.32
CA SER A 648 -10.66 12.44 10.70
C SER A 648 -11.17 12.28 9.27
N THR A 649 -10.29 12.36 8.27
CA THR A 649 -10.71 12.38 6.86
C THR A 649 -9.96 11.34 6.04
N THR A 650 -10.71 10.48 5.34
CA THR A 650 -10.16 9.47 4.41
C THR A 650 -10.53 9.73 2.95
N LYS A 651 -11.57 10.55 2.68
CA LYS A 651 -12.09 10.86 1.34
C LYS A 651 -12.90 12.17 1.38
N PRO A 652 -13.29 12.74 0.22
CA PRO A 652 -14.18 13.90 0.18
C PRO A 652 -15.51 13.64 0.89
N PHE A 653 -16.06 14.70 1.51
CA PHE A 653 -17.39 14.66 2.13
C PHE A 653 -18.09 16.01 1.99
N VAL A 654 -19.42 16.02 2.17
CA VAL A 654 -20.27 17.22 2.14
C VAL A 654 -20.26 17.89 3.53
N PRO A 655 -19.61 19.05 3.72
CA PRO A 655 -19.46 19.66 5.05
C PRO A 655 -20.73 20.39 5.54
N ALA A 656 -21.68 20.62 4.63
CA ALA A 656 -22.80 21.55 4.80
C ALA A 656 -23.63 21.35 6.07
N GLU A 657 -23.77 20.09 6.55
CA GLU A 657 -24.64 19.78 7.69
C GLU A 657 -24.09 20.25 9.03
N PHE A 658 -22.77 20.38 9.18
CA PHE A 658 -22.14 20.76 10.46
C PHE A 658 -21.33 22.06 10.39
N GLU A 659 -20.86 22.48 9.20
CA GLU A 659 -20.00 23.66 9.06
C GLU A 659 -20.55 24.92 9.75
N PRO A 660 -21.85 25.26 9.65
CA PRO A 660 -22.37 26.47 10.30
C PRO A 660 -22.30 26.42 11.83
N SER A 661 -22.15 25.23 12.41
CA SER A 661 -22.04 25.01 13.86
C SER A 661 -20.60 24.92 14.37
N ALA A 662 -19.61 24.95 13.48
CA ALA A 662 -18.20 24.97 13.82
C ALA A 662 -17.61 26.36 13.57
N ASP A 663 -16.95 26.92 14.58
CA ASP A 663 -16.22 28.19 14.47
C ASP A 663 -14.82 27.97 13.88
N ALA A 664 -14.22 26.79 14.08
CA ALA A 664 -13.06 26.34 13.33
C ALA A 664 -13.18 24.87 12.90
N ILE A 665 -12.59 24.52 11.75
CA ILE A 665 -12.63 23.16 11.20
C ILE A 665 -11.21 22.73 10.80
N LEU A 666 -10.74 21.61 11.36
CA LEU A 666 -9.50 20.96 10.92
C LEU A 666 -9.79 19.59 10.30
N LEU A 667 -9.10 19.27 9.21
CA LEU A 667 -9.06 17.92 8.65
C LEU A 667 -7.77 17.20 9.04
N ALA A 668 -7.89 15.94 9.42
CA ALA A 668 -6.82 15.09 9.90
C ALA A 668 -6.72 13.80 9.06
N PHE A 669 -5.69 13.71 8.22
CA PHE A 669 -5.45 12.57 7.32
C PHE A 669 -4.52 11.53 7.94
N GLY A 670 -5.08 10.69 8.81
CA GLY A 670 -4.30 9.63 9.47
C GLY A 670 -3.16 10.17 10.34
N VAL A 671 -3.45 11.16 11.20
CA VAL A 671 -2.48 11.74 12.16
C VAL A 671 -2.82 11.40 13.61
N GLN A 672 -1.81 11.48 14.49
CA GLN A 672 -2.00 11.40 15.93
C GLN A 672 -2.75 12.63 16.45
N ARG A 673 -3.58 12.43 17.48
CA ARG A 673 -4.34 13.53 18.12
C ARG A 673 -3.44 14.62 18.70
N GLN A 674 -2.20 14.28 19.07
CA GLN A 674 -1.21 15.25 19.54
C GLN A 674 -0.86 16.30 18.48
N ALA A 675 -0.70 15.92 17.21
CA ALA A 675 -0.40 16.86 16.13
C ALA A 675 -1.53 17.89 15.96
N VAL A 676 -2.78 17.43 16.06
CA VAL A 676 -3.95 18.32 16.03
C VAL A 676 -3.97 19.28 17.23
N LEU A 677 -3.69 18.80 18.44
CA LEU A 677 -3.66 19.62 19.65
C LEU A 677 -2.52 20.65 19.66
N ASP A 678 -1.36 20.30 19.11
CA ASP A 678 -0.25 21.23 18.89
C ASP A 678 -0.64 22.39 17.95
N ILE A 679 -1.44 22.11 16.93
CA ILE A 679 -2.00 23.14 16.04
C ILE A 679 -3.08 23.97 16.74
N ILE A 680 -4.06 23.31 17.38
CA ILE A 680 -5.15 24.01 18.10
C ILE A 680 -4.57 24.95 19.17
N SER A 681 -3.52 24.56 19.88
CA SER A 681 -2.86 25.39 20.90
C SER A 681 -1.94 26.48 20.36
N GLY A 682 -1.65 26.48 19.06
CA GLY A 682 -0.71 27.41 18.45
C GLY A 682 0.75 27.09 18.72
N ARG A 683 1.08 25.92 19.28
CA ARG A 683 2.48 25.44 19.35
C ARG A 683 3.05 25.26 17.94
N ARG A 684 2.20 24.95 16.97
CA ARG A 684 2.52 24.85 15.54
C ARG A 684 1.47 25.57 14.71
N GLU A 685 1.90 26.21 13.63
CA GLU A 685 1.04 26.83 12.63
C GLU A 685 0.62 25.78 11.58
N PRO A 686 -0.65 25.71 11.17
CA PRO A 686 -1.08 24.82 10.10
C PRO A 686 -0.54 25.32 8.76
N SER A 687 -0.10 24.40 7.93
CA SER A 687 0.47 24.70 6.61
C SER A 687 -0.05 23.80 5.50
N ALA A 688 -0.93 22.85 5.82
CA ALA A 688 -1.40 21.86 4.86
C ALA A 688 -2.44 22.45 3.91
N LEU A 689 -2.54 21.86 2.73
CA LEU A 689 -3.47 22.23 1.67
C LEU A 689 -4.36 21.04 1.34
N LEU A 690 -5.58 21.27 0.89
CA LEU A 690 -6.50 20.22 0.45
C LEU A 690 -5.92 19.49 -0.79
N PRO A 691 -5.66 18.16 -0.71
CA PRO A 691 -5.27 17.36 -1.87
C PRO A 691 -6.47 16.92 -2.72
N MET A 692 -7.67 17.42 -2.42
CA MET A 692 -8.95 17.06 -3.04
C MET A 692 -10.01 18.16 -2.82
N GLN A 693 -11.00 18.24 -3.70
CA GLN A 693 -12.19 19.06 -3.56
C GLN A 693 -13.15 18.49 -2.51
N LEU A 694 -13.84 19.37 -1.78
CA LEU A 694 -14.99 18.99 -0.95
C LEU A 694 -16.30 19.42 -1.64
N PRO A 695 -17.20 18.47 -1.97
CA PRO A 695 -18.41 18.75 -2.74
C PRO A 695 -19.40 19.63 -1.98
N ALA A 696 -20.11 20.50 -2.73
CA ALA A 696 -21.17 21.34 -2.19
C ALA A 696 -22.37 20.53 -1.68
N ASP A 697 -22.72 19.45 -2.37
CA ASP A 697 -23.85 18.58 -2.05
C ASP A 697 -23.72 17.20 -2.74
N MET A 698 -24.61 16.27 -2.37
CA MET A 698 -24.65 14.96 -3.04
C MET A 698 -25.10 15.04 -4.51
N LYS A 699 -25.81 16.09 -4.93
CA LYS A 699 -26.17 16.25 -6.36
C LYS A 699 -24.90 16.42 -7.19
N THR A 700 -23.95 17.21 -6.70
CA THR A 700 -22.63 17.39 -7.29
C THR A 700 -21.91 16.05 -7.41
N VAL A 701 -21.91 15.25 -6.34
CA VAL A 701 -21.30 13.91 -6.30
C VAL A 701 -21.94 12.94 -7.30
N GLU A 702 -23.26 12.99 -7.52
CA GLU A 702 -23.91 12.13 -8.53
C GLU A 702 -23.67 12.59 -9.97
N GLN A 703 -23.41 13.88 -10.18
CA GLN A 703 -23.27 14.49 -11.50
C GLN A 703 -21.82 14.59 -11.98
N GLN A 704 -20.86 14.46 -11.07
CA GLN A 704 -19.44 14.33 -11.38
C GLN A 704 -19.22 13.16 -12.35
N ARG A 705 -18.19 13.27 -13.18
CA ARG A 705 -17.79 12.21 -14.12
C ARG A 705 -16.63 11.45 -13.50
N GLU A 706 -16.83 10.15 -13.24
CA GLU A 706 -15.96 9.31 -12.43
C GLU A 706 -14.48 9.37 -12.78
N ASP A 707 -14.12 9.67 -14.02
CA ASP A 707 -12.76 9.74 -14.53
C ASP A 707 -12.17 11.16 -14.65
N VAL A 708 -12.88 12.20 -14.20
CA VAL A 708 -12.46 13.58 -14.40
C VAL A 708 -12.01 14.20 -13.08
N PRO A 709 -10.73 14.62 -12.98
CA PRO A 709 -10.24 15.25 -11.77
C PRO A 709 -10.85 16.63 -11.60
N ARG A 710 -11.12 17.00 -10.33
CA ARG A 710 -11.53 18.35 -9.92
C ARG A 710 -12.80 18.90 -10.61
N ASP A 711 -13.75 18.04 -10.97
CA ASP A 711 -14.97 18.46 -11.67
C ASP A 711 -16.18 18.72 -10.75
N MET A 712 -15.97 18.70 -9.43
CA MET A 712 -17.01 18.96 -8.45
C MET A 712 -17.20 20.47 -8.22
N VAL A 713 -18.46 20.89 -8.07
CA VAL A 713 -18.80 22.17 -7.46
C VAL A 713 -18.43 22.11 -5.98
N CYS A 714 -17.48 22.92 -5.56
CA CYS A 714 -16.95 22.91 -4.20
C CYS A 714 -17.88 23.64 -3.21
N TYR A 715 -17.92 23.15 -1.98
CA TYR A 715 -18.62 23.82 -0.88
C TYR A 715 -17.95 25.16 -0.56
N THR A 716 -18.76 26.20 -0.31
CA THR A 716 -18.30 27.50 0.21
C THR A 716 -18.88 27.70 1.59
N ASP A 717 -18.00 27.93 2.56
CA ASP A 717 -18.34 28.05 3.97
C ASP A 717 -18.97 29.40 4.33
N SER A 718 -19.40 29.54 5.58
CA SER A 718 -20.03 30.76 6.08
C SER A 718 -19.10 31.97 6.20
N GLU A 719 -17.78 31.78 6.06
CA GLU A 719 -16.77 32.85 6.03
C GLU A 719 -16.34 33.20 4.58
N GLY A 720 -16.94 32.54 3.56
CA GLY A 720 -16.67 32.77 2.15
C GLY A 720 -15.49 31.98 1.59
N ASN A 721 -14.98 30.98 2.33
CA ASN A 721 -13.93 30.09 1.86
C ASN A 721 -14.49 28.97 1.00
N THR A 722 -13.97 28.79 -0.21
CA THR A 722 -14.31 27.65 -1.07
C THR A 722 -13.31 26.51 -0.87
N TYR A 723 -13.81 25.34 -0.47
CA TYR A 723 -13.01 24.15 -0.18
C TYR A 723 -12.62 23.38 -1.45
N ASP A 724 -11.85 24.05 -2.29
CA ASP A 724 -11.32 23.54 -3.56
C ASP A 724 -9.92 22.92 -3.36
N PHE A 725 -9.41 22.21 -4.37
CA PHE A 725 -8.04 21.71 -4.37
C PHE A 725 -7.04 22.84 -4.07
N ALA A 726 -6.00 22.51 -3.32
CA ALA A 726 -4.97 23.40 -2.79
C ALA A 726 -5.49 24.54 -1.88
N PHE A 727 -6.69 24.43 -1.34
CA PHE A 727 -7.17 25.35 -0.31
C PHE A 727 -6.68 24.94 1.10
N GLY A 728 -6.30 25.92 1.92
CA GLY A 728 -5.96 25.75 3.32
C GLY A 728 -5.69 27.11 3.96
N LEU A 729 -5.87 27.19 5.28
CA LEU A 729 -5.59 28.39 6.06
C LEU A 729 -4.32 28.21 6.92
N ASP A 730 -3.54 29.28 7.05
CA ASP A 730 -2.56 29.49 8.12
C ASP A 730 -3.10 30.53 9.13
N TRP A 731 -2.26 31.05 10.04
CA TRP A 731 -2.73 32.08 10.99
C TRP A 731 -2.97 33.45 10.36
N LYS A 732 -2.49 33.68 9.13
CA LYS A 732 -2.64 34.95 8.38
C LYS A 732 -3.78 34.89 7.38
N GLY A 733 -4.35 33.71 7.11
CA GLY A 733 -5.50 33.51 6.24
C GLY A 733 -5.24 32.44 5.18
N VAL A 734 -5.77 32.65 3.98
CA VAL A 734 -5.63 31.68 2.88
C VAL A 734 -4.17 31.57 2.44
N ILE A 735 -3.63 30.35 2.45
CA ILE A 735 -2.27 30.06 2.01
C ILE A 735 -2.14 30.32 0.51
N ARG A 736 -1.13 31.10 0.12
CA ARG A 736 -0.78 31.43 -1.27
C ARG A 736 0.73 31.42 -1.43
N ASP A 737 1.30 30.22 -1.47
CA ASP A 737 2.73 30.00 -1.61
C ASP A 737 3.07 29.24 -2.90
N ALA A 738 4.36 28.96 -3.11
CA ALA A 738 4.86 28.29 -4.30
C ALA A 738 4.25 26.88 -4.53
N ARG A 739 3.72 26.23 -3.48
CA ARG A 739 3.05 24.93 -3.63
C ARG A 739 1.71 25.10 -4.32
N VAL A 740 0.95 26.13 -3.95
CA VAL A 740 -0.31 26.47 -4.61
C VAL A 740 -0.05 26.86 -6.06
N GLU A 741 0.92 27.75 -6.30
CA GLU A 741 1.28 28.19 -7.66
C GLU A 741 1.75 27.06 -8.58
N LYS A 742 2.35 26.00 -8.02
CA LYS A 742 2.84 24.85 -8.79
C LYS A 742 1.72 23.94 -9.27
N TYR A 743 0.69 23.73 -8.45
CA TYR A 743 -0.33 22.68 -8.67
C TYR A 743 -1.76 23.19 -8.94
N LYS A 744 -2.02 24.48 -8.76
CA LYS A 744 -3.32 25.13 -9.00
C LYS A 744 -3.18 26.28 -9.99
#